data_AF-A0A1V2CI61-F1
#
_entry.id   AF-A0A1V2CI61-F1
#
_cell.length_a   1.000
_cell.length_b   1.000
_cell.length_c   1.000
_cell.angle_alpha   90.00
_cell.angle_beta   90.00
_cell.angle_gamma   90.00
#
_symmetry.space_group_name_H-M   'P 1'
#
loop_
_entity.id
_entity.type
_entity.pdbx_description
1 polymer ?
#
loop_
_entity_poly.entity_id
_entity_poly.type
_entity_poly.pdbx_seq_one_letter_code
_entity_poly.pdbx_strand_id
1 'polypeptide(L)'
;MGKSFVYNDGISNDDIKTDELRLEFGVFIDGTLNNKENTKIRKIVRGETDEHVIIDGDSKHYKDNLKQEALQHKAVLDGAILEDKRLENPKDYTKYLKGVHRTFTEQLGTDNSYSNDYTNVARMWMCCKEEYKIYVEGMGSIDLMHDDDDGFMFGKGPTGIRGRVREACKRVAEKIKIEKDKKENKKKIISQITVDVFGFSRGAASARNFIYEVTKWAYDPKEKKVEDGYYPINPYRESLPRKKYKKVAADDDLIEISPDLLIEGQLPKYGYLGYYLLEQKIITPKELKDIEVIIRFVGVYDTVSSYDEEGWILSYDFDNDVSELHLNSGSFQKMVHFTAKDEHRTNFALTRIHKSQKAIEKNFPGVHCDIGGAYEHGPEVIDEIGTSLKDTNFKKDLKWGPIAPIVMLFTKTGLEELKESLVEQYWYRPEELAITKQYIPHLYNPITRIVAEALSYKKLTGTKKMVRKDYSWIFVHFMEEFCRTTTMEQYFNLKTEDKYPIAKDSFLGNVEEQLHRYVFEDGKEWEFKSDAQLAREREEREKLDVKLKEFERNEEIESYNKPSYDNLNPMDYRPTIDKIIPKIKIEPTEPEPTLLEEVIVYGYDVQKALRTLRHDYCHWSSTRDWFGMDPNGGFFSSPTENRKREFH
;
A
#
# COMPACT_ATOMS: atom_id res chain seq x y z
N MET A 1 -36.12 -30.18 9.38
CA MET A 1 -35.05 -30.23 10.41
C MET A 1 -33.71 -30.11 9.69
N GLY A 2 -33.25 -28.89 9.43
CA GLY A 2 -31.93 -28.64 8.85
C GLY A 2 -30.92 -28.52 10.00
N LYS A 3 -29.89 -29.36 10.01
CA LYS A 3 -28.76 -29.22 10.93
C LYS A 3 -27.88 -28.08 10.38
N SER A 4 -27.97 -26.92 10.99
CA SER A 4 -26.98 -25.85 10.86
C SER A 4 -25.70 -26.32 11.55
N PHE A 5 -24.64 -26.53 10.77
CA PHE A 5 -23.29 -26.73 11.31
C PHE A 5 -22.74 -25.34 11.64
N VAL A 6 -22.73 -25.00 12.92
CA VAL A 6 -21.94 -23.89 13.45
C VAL A 6 -20.53 -24.45 13.65
N TYR A 7 -19.57 -24.00 12.84
CA TYR A 7 -18.16 -24.23 13.14
C TYR A 7 -17.80 -23.33 14.33
N ASN A 8 -17.63 -23.96 15.48
CA ASN A 8 -17.14 -23.31 16.69
C ASN A 8 -15.61 -23.38 16.63
N ASP A 9 -14.95 -22.36 16.07
CA ASP A 9 -13.47 -22.28 15.96
C ASP A 9 -12.79 -21.87 17.28
N GLY A 10 -13.52 -21.87 18.39
CA GLY A 10 -12.94 -21.76 19.73
C GLY A 10 -12.50 -23.14 20.21
N ILE A 11 -11.21 -23.48 20.04
CA ILE A 11 -10.61 -24.55 20.83
C ILE A 11 -10.72 -24.11 22.28
N SER A 12 -11.51 -24.82 23.07
CA SER A 12 -11.64 -24.57 24.50
C SER A 12 -10.27 -24.73 25.16
N ASN A 13 -9.95 -23.90 26.16
CA ASN A 13 -8.75 -24.09 26.99
C ASN A 13 -8.70 -25.48 27.67
N ASP A 14 -9.80 -26.23 27.66
CA ASP A 14 -9.94 -27.57 28.23
C ASP A 14 -9.27 -28.67 27.37
N ASP A 15 -8.86 -28.38 26.13
CA ASP A 15 -8.18 -29.33 25.23
C ASP A 15 -6.64 -29.23 25.24
N ILE A 16 -6.06 -28.26 25.96
CA ILE A 16 -4.60 -28.12 26.06
C ILE A 16 -4.09 -29.10 27.12
N LYS A 17 -3.43 -30.18 26.69
CA LYS A 17 -2.76 -31.06 27.64
C LYS A 17 -1.70 -30.29 28.41
N THR A 18 -1.55 -30.58 29.69
CA THR A 18 -0.64 -29.84 30.60
C THR A 18 0.83 -29.87 30.18
N ASP A 19 1.20 -30.81 29.32
CA ASP A 19 2.53 -31.02 28.74
C ASP A 19 2.72 -30.40 27.34
N GLU A 20 1.71 -29.72 26.78
CA GLU A 20 1.80 -29.05 25.50
C GLU A 20 2.04 -27.53 25.65
N LEU A 21 2.85 -26.97 24.75
CA LEU A 21 3.13 -25.55 24.62
C LEU A 21 2.66 -25.07 23.24
N ARG A 22 1.71 -24.13 23.24
CA ARG A 22 1.24 -23.44 22.04
C ARG A 22 1.76 -22.01 22.07
N LEU A 23 2.39 -21.59 20.98
CA LEU A 23 3.03 -20.29 20.85
C LEU A 23 2.31 -19.46 19.81
N GLU A 24 2.17 -18.16 20.06
CA GLU A 24 1.50 -17.24 19.14
C GLU A 24 2.32 -15.97 18.95
N PHE A 25 2.60 -15.62 17.69
CA PHE A 25 3.44 -14.47 17.35
C PHE A 25 2.84 -13.64 16.22
N GLY A 26 3.00 -12.31 16.32
CA GLY A 26 2.72 -11.38 15.25
C GLY A 26 4.00 -10.95 14.56
N VAL A 27 4.14 -11.20 13.26
CA VAL A 27 5.29 -10.81 12.44
C VAL A 27 4.90 -9.59 11.60
N PHE A 28 5.63 -8.49 11.76
CA PHE A 28 5.34 -7.20 11.15
C PHE A 28 6.49 -6.79 10.24
N ILE A 29 6.32 -6.92 8.92
CA ILE A 29 7.36 -6.67 7.92
C ILE A 29 7.10 -5.33 7.21
N ASP A 30 7.97 -4.36 7.42
CA ASP A 30 7.72 -2.99 6.95
C ASP A 30 8.01 -2.79 5.45
N GLY A 31 7.53 -1.67 4.90
CA GLY A 31 7.77 -1.27 3.52
C GLY A 31 9.20 -0.77 3.28
N THR A 32 9.63 -0.70 2.03
CA THR A 32 11.00 -0.28 1.66
C THR A 32 11.38 1.07 2.24
N LEU A 33 12.64 1.19 2.69
CA LEU A 33 13.19 2.37 3.35
C LEU A 33 12.35 2.80 4.57
N ASN A 34 11.61 1.90 5.21
CA ASN A 34 10.98 2.17 6.50
C ASN A 34 11.67 1.41 7.62
N ASN A 35 12.05 2.16 8.64
CA ASN A 35 12.66 1.64 9.84
C ASN A 35 12.10 2.37 11.06
N LYS A 36 11.33 1.65 11.86
CA LYS A 36 10.70 2.16 13.07
C LYS A 36 11.69 2.79 14.07
N GLU A 37 12.88 2.21 14.25
CA GLU A 37 13.87 2.76 15.19
C GLU A 37 14.50 4.05 14.64
N ASN A 38 14.79 4.11 13.34
CA ASN A 38 15.29 5.33 12.70
C ASN A 38 14.27 6.47 12.83
N THR A 39 12.99 6.21 12.56
CA THR A 39 11.89 7.17 12.77
C THR A 39 11.77 7.58 14.24
N LYS A 40 11.84 6.64 15.19
CA LYS A 40 11.78 6.93 16.63
C LYS A 40 12.89 7.87 17.07
N ILE A 41 14.13 7.59 16.66
CA ILE A 41 15.29 8.41 17.03
C ILE A 41 15.18 9.80 16.42
N ARG A 42 14.80 9.93 15.14
CA ARG A 42 14.55 11.23 14.51
C ARG A 42 13.55 12.04 15.32
N LYS A 43 12.38 11.44 15.61
CA LYS A 43 11.31 12.14 16.34
C LYS A 43 11.79 12.62 17.71
N ILE A 44 12.56 11.82 18.44
CA ILE A 44 13.14 12.24 19.73
C ILE A 44 14.14 13.39 19.56
N VAL A 45 15.06 13.28 18.58
CA VAL A 45 16.11 14.27 18.35
C VAL A 45 15.54 15.62 17.88
N ARG A 46 14.55 15.59 16.99
CA ARG A 46 13.88 16.77 16.45
C ARG A 46 12.76 17.31 17.35
N GLY A 47 12.37 16.57 18.39
CA GLY A 47 11.29 16.96 19.30
C GLY A 47 9.87 16.74 18.75
N GLU A 48 9.73 15.85 17.77
CA GLU A 48 8.49 15.49 17.07
C GLU A 48 7.78 14.31 17.78
N THR A 49 7.72 14.32 19.10
CA THR A 49 7.24 13.15 19.88
C THR A 49 5.71 13.00 19.92
N ASP A 50 4.95 14.00 19.47
CA ASP A 50 3.50 13.92 19.31
C ASP A 50 3.16 13.67 17.83
N GLU A 51 2.27 12.71 17.59
CA GLU A 51 1.84 12.31 16.25
C GLU A 51 1.18 13.46 15.47
N HIS A 52 0.65 14.48 16.18
CA HIS A 52 -0.02 15.65 15.59
C HIS A 52 0.91 16.84 15.32
N VAL A 53 2.23 16.69 15.54
CA VAL A 53 3.17 17.78 15.26
C VAL A 53 3.19 18.06 13.76
N ILE A 54 2.83 19.30 13.40
CA ILE A 54 2.97 19.82 12.05
C ILE A 54 4.45 20.13 11.80
N ILE A 55 5.03 19.49 10.79
CA ILE A 55 6.39 19.77 10.33
C ILE A 55 6.29 20.85 9.26
N ASP A 56 6.41 22.10 9.69
CA ASP A 56 6.54 23.22 8.76
C ASP A 56 8.00 23.31 8.30
N GLY A 57 8.26 22.86 7.07
CA GLY A 57 9.57 22.90 6.43
C GLY A 57 10.15 24.32 6.30
N ASP A 58 9.29 25.35 6.36
CA ASP A 58 9.72 26.74 6.37
C ASP A 58 9.93 27.31 7.77
N SER A 59 9.51 26.58 8.81
CA SER A 59 9.67 27.01 10.19
C SER A 59 11.15 27.17 10.54
N LYS A 60 11.41 28.20 11.34
CA LYS A 60 12.75 28.44 11.87
C LYS A 60 13.27 27.22 12.65
N HIS A 61 12.39 26.54 13.40
CA HIS A 61 12.75 25.37 14.18
C HIS A 61 13.26 24.21 13.30
N TYR A 62 12.54 23.87 12.24
CA TYR A 62 12.94 22.82 11.31
C TYR A 62 14.26 23.14 10.60
N LYS A 63 14.39 24.38 10.09
CA LYS A 63 15.62 24.86 9.44
C LYS A 63 16.81 24.88 10.39
N ASP A 64 16.60 25.26 11.65
CA ASP A 64 17.63 25.23 12.68
C ASP A 64 18.06 23.79 13.00
N ASN A 65 17.12 22.83 13.11
CA ASN A 65 17.43 21.40 13.30
C ASN A 65 18.30 20.87 12.14
N LEU A 66 17.89 21.07 10.88
CA LEU A 66 18.66 20.62 9.71
C LEU A 66 20.07 21.23 9.68
N LYS A 67 20.19 22.52 10.03
CA LYS A 67 21.48 23.21 10.06
C LYS A 67 22.38 22.67 11.17
N GLN A 68 21.83 22.37 12.35
CA GLN A 68 22.57 21.76 13.45
C GLN A 68 23.02 20.34 13.10
N GLU A 69 22.13 19.52 12.55
CA GLU A 69 22.45 18.17 12.07
C GLU A 69 23.58 18.19 11.05
N ALA A 70 23.53 19.09 10.05
CA ALA A 70 24.58 19.23 9.06
C ALA A 70 25.93 19.68 9.66
N LEU A 71 25.91 20.54 10.69
CA LEU A 71 27.12 20.98 11.38
C LEU A 71 27.73 19.86 12.22
N GLN A 72 26.91 19.13 12.97
CA GLN A 72 27.33 18.04 13.83
C GLN A 72 27.78 16.81 13.03
N HIS A 73 27.16 16.55 11.88
CA HIS A 73 27.60 15.50 10.97
C HIS A 73 29.05 15.73 10.50
N LYS A 74 29.44 16.98 10.21
CA LYS A 74 30.84 17.30 9.87
C LYS A 74 31.80 16.92 11.00
N ALA A 75 31.45 17.25 12.24
CA ALA A 75 32.27 16.86 13.40
C ALA A 75 32.37 15.32 13.55
N VAL A 76 31.30 14.59 13.25
CA VAL A 76 31.31 13.11 13.25
C VAL A 76 32.22 12.54 12.15
N LEU A 77 32.24 13.14 10.95
CA LEU A 77 33.18 12.77 9.89
C LEU A 77 34.64 13.02 10.28
N ASP A 78 34.90 14.05 11.09
CA ASP A 78 36.21 14.34 11.67
C ASP A 78 36.58 13.41 12.86
N GLY A 79 35.75 12.39 13.13
CA GLY A 79 36.01 11.36 14.14
C GLY A 79 35.39 11.64 15.52
N ALA A 80 34.56 12.68 15.66
CA ALA A 80 33.88 12.95 16.92
C ALA A 80 32.80 11.88 17.22
N ILE A 81 32.69 11.52 18.50
CA ILE A 81 31.57 10.73 19.03
C ILE A 81 30.67 11.69 19.79
N LEU A 82 29.45 11.86 19.30
CA LEU A 82 28.44 12.74 19.88
C LEU A 82 27.35 11.90 20.56
N GLU A 83 26.81 12.46 21.65
CA GLU A 83 25.78 11.82 22.47
C GLU A 83 24.57 12.72 22.64
N ASP A 84 23.37 12.12 22.66
CA ASP A 84 22.13 12.81 23.01
C ASP A 84 21.44 12.11 24.18
N LYS A 85 21.32 12.80 25.31
CA LYS A 85 20.77 12.25 26.55
C LYS A 85 19.28 11.96 26.50
N ARG A 86 18.57 12.40 25.46
CA ARG A 86 17.15 12.10 25.24
C ARG A 86 16.93 10.68 24.73
N LEU A 87 17.96 10.08 24.12
CA LEU A 87 17.91 8.71 23.61
C LEU A 87 18.14 7.69 24.73
N GLU A 88 17.49 6.53 24.62
CA GLU A 88 17.70 5.40 25.53
C GLU A 88 19.17 4.99 25.60
N ASN A 89 19.85 5.00 24.45
CA ASN A 89 21.29 4.86 24.34
C ASN A 89 21.88 6.14 23.73
N PRO A 90 22.51 7.02 24.53
CA PRO A 90 22.99 8.31 24.06
C PRO A 90 23.95 8.24 22.87
N LYS A 91 24.72 7.15 22.74
CA LYS A 91 25.72 6.97 21.66
C LYS A 91 25.11 6.69 20.30
N ASP A 92 23.84 6.29 20.24
CA ASP A 92 23.15 6.10 18.95
C ASP A 92 22.93 7.43 18.22
N TYR A 93 23.10 8.58 18.89
CA TYR A 93 23.09 9.88 18.24
C TYR A 93 24.18 10.04 17.16
N THR A 94 25.36 9.45 17.37
CA THR A 94 26.42 9.46 16.34
C THR A 94 25.98 8.67 15.10
N LYS A 95 25.26 7.56 15.29
CA LYS A 95 24.74 6.74 14.18
C LYS A 95 23.61 7.48 13.45
N TYR A 96 22.71 8.10 14.21
CA TYR A 96 21.66 8.98 13.69
C TYR A 96 22.24 10.05 12.76
N LEU A 97 23.26 10.80 13.22
CA LEU A 97 23.86 11.87 12.42
C LEU A 97 24.47 11.35 11.11
N LYS A 98 25.04 10.13 11.11
CA LYS A 98 25.56 9.49 9.91
C LYS A 98 24.45 9.03 8.96
N GLY A 99 23.33 8.54 9.50
CA GLY A 99 22.21 8.03 8.70
C GLY A 99 21.28 9.11 8.16
N VAL A 100 21.05 10.19 8.92
CA VAL A 100 20.15 11.29 8.52
C VAL A 100 20.78 12.21 7.48
N HIS A 101 22.12 12.30 7.46
CA HIS A 101 22.82 13.18 6.52
C HIS A 101 22.72 12.63 5.10
N ARG A 102 22.16 13.43 4.20
CA ARG A 102 22.10 13.12 2.77
C ARG A 102 23.09 13.95 1.99
N THR A 103 23.93 13.32 1.17
CA THR A 103 24.78 14.01 0.19
C THR A 103 23.94 14.72 -0.88
N PHE A 104 24.53 15.66 -1.63
CA PHE A 104 23.81 16.36 -2.70
C PHE A 104 23.19 15.38 -3.71
N THR A 105 23.90 14.31 -4.05
CA THR A 105 23.41 13.23 -4.92
C THR A 105 22.28 12.41 -4.30
N GLU A 106 22.31 12.15 -2.99
CA GLU A 106 21.24 11.45 -2.28
C GLU A 106 19.99 12.31 -2.10
N GLN A 107 20.14 13.63 -1.93
CA GLN A 107 19.01 14.57 -1.85
C GLN A 107 18.24 14.70 -3.15
N LEU A 108 18.86 14.31 -4.28
CA LEU A 108 18.19 14.22 -5.58
C LEU A 108 17.43 12.88 -5.75
N GLY A 109 17.63 11.91 -4.85
CA GLY A 109 16.99 10.58 -4.87
C GLY A 109 15.82 10.40 -3.91
N THR A 110 15.34 9.17 -3.76
CA THR A 110 14.24 8.84 -2.80
C THR A 110 14.63 9.13 -1.37
N ASP A 111 13.63 9.54 -0.59
CA ASP A 111 13.74 9.72 0.85
C ASP A 111 14.27 8.47 1.55
N ASN A 112 15.18 8.68 2.51
CA ASN A 112 15.79 7.61 3.30
C ASN A 112 14.87 7.22 4.48
N SER A 113 15.24 6.17 5.20
CA SER A 113 14.46 5.71 6.36
C SER A 113 14.32 6.72 7.51
N TYR A 114 15.17 7.76 7.53
CA TYR A 114 15.06 8.89 8.45
C TYR A 114 14.15 10.01 7.94
N SER A 115 13.57 9.91 6.75
CA SER A 115 12.67 10.94 6.20
C SER A 115 11.19 10.53 6.29
N ASN A 116 10.91 9.24 6.55
CA ASN A 116 9.55 8.69 6.61
C ASN A 116 8.97 8.71 8.04
N ASP A 117 7.66 8.90 8.16
CA ASP A 117 6.92 8.63 9.40
C ASP A 117 6.66 7.12 9.58
N TYR A 118 5.99 6.75 10.68
CA TYR A 118 5.59 5.37 10.91
C TYR A 118 4.58 4.88 9.86
N THR A 119 4.80 3.66 9.38
CA THR A 119 3.83 2.92 8.57
C THR A 119 2.73 2.32 9.44
N ASN A 120 1.65 1.91 8.82
CA ASN A 120 0.55 1.22 9.49
C ASN A 120 0.97 -0.15 10.05
N VAL A 121 2.00 -0.78 9.48
CA VAL A 121 2.65 -1.98 10.05
C VAL A 121 3.35 -1.65 11.37
N ALA A 122 4.15 -0.58 11.40
CA ALA A 122 4.81 -0.13 12.63
C ALA A 122 3.79 0.32 13.69
N ARG A 123 2.72 1.01 13.29
CA ARG A 123 1.62 1.46 14.18
C ARG A 123 0.88 0.28 14.81
N MET A 124 0.54 -0.74 14.02
CA MET A 124 -0.05 -1.99 14.54
C MET A 124 0.88 -2.70 15.52
N TRP A 125 2.17 -2.83 15.17
CA TRP A 125 3.19 -3.42 16.06
C TRP A 125 3.25 -2.68 17.41
N MET A 126 3.17 -1.34 17.38
CA MET A 126 3.21 -0.50 18.58
C MET A 126 1.98 -0.63 19.50
N CYS A 127 0.91 -1.28 19.05
CA CYS A 127 -0.30 -1.55 19.83
C CYS A 127 -0.32 -2.99 20.40
N CYS A 128 0.74 -3.75 20.15
CA CYS A 128 0.85 -5.15 20.57
C CYS A 128 1.75 -5.34 21.79
N LYS A 129 1.50 -6.43 22.52
CA LYS A 129 2.31 -6.92 23.65
C LYS A 129 3.70 -7.39 23.20
N GLU A 130 4.71 -7.21 24.06
CA GLU A 130 6.11 -7.55 23.76
C GLU A 130 6.34 -9.04 23.50
N GLU A 131 5.67 -9.93 24.24
CA GLU A 131 5.76 -11.37 24.06
C GLU A 131 5.21 -11.86 22.70
N TYR A 132 4.33 -11.09 22.07
CA TYR A 132 3.68 -11.45 20.81
C TYR A 132 4.41 -10.89 19.59
N LYS A 133 4.80 -9.62 19.62
CA LYS A 133 5.22 -8.89 18.41
C LYS A 133 6.67 -9.10 17.97
N ILE A 134 6.89 -9.26 16.67
CA ILE A 134 8.18 -9.36 16.00
C ILE A 134 8.15 -8.34 14.87
N TYR A 135 9.05 -7.37 14.90
CA TYR A 135 9.18 -6.41 13.81
C TYR A 135 10.31 -6.86 12.88
N VAL A 136 10.20 -6.59 11.58
CA VAL A 136 11.25 -6.76 10.58
C VAL A 136 11.26 -5.49 9.73
N GLU A 137 12.44 -4.90 9.58
CA GLU A 137 12.60 -3.62 8.89
C GLU A 137 12.33 -3.74 7.40
N GLY A 138 12.05 -2.60 6.77
CA GLY A 138 11.86 -2.48 5.34
C GLY A 138 13.06 -2.89 4.50
N MET A 139 12.82 -3.26 3.24
CA MET A 139 13.92 -3.50 2.30
C MET A 139 14.77 -2.25 2.08
N GLY A 140 16.06 -2.45 1.85
CA GLY A 140 17.03 -1.36 1.70
C GLY A 140 17.38 -0.61 3.00
N SER A 141 16.70 -0.82 4.13
CA SER A 141 17.05 -0.15 5.40
C SER A 141 17.73 -1.08 6.41
N ILE A 142 18.87 -0.69 6.95
CA ILE A 142 19.55 -1.43 8.03
C ILE A 142 19.45 -0.61 9.31
N ASP A 143 19.19 -1.27 10.45
CA ASP A 143 19.11 -0.59 11.75
C ASP A 143 20.34 0.27 12.01
N LEU A 144 20.11 1.57 12.22
CA LEU A 144 21.12 2.53 12.66
C LEU A 144 22.34 2.65 11.69
N MET A 145 22.17 2.24 10.43
CA MET A 145 23.19 2.34 9.39
C MET A 145 22.66 3.14 8.19
N HIS A 146 23.57 3.52 7.28
CA HIS A 146 23.20 4.07 5.98
C HIS A 146 22.40 3.01 5.21
N ASP A 147 21.34 3.43 4.51
CA ASP A 147 20.51 2.54 3.71
C ASP A 147 21.36 1.86 2.61
N ASP A 148 20.99 0.63 2.25
CA ASP A 148 21.68 -0.23 1.29
C ASP A 148 21.07 -0.06 -0.11
N ASP A 149 21.79 0.65 -0.98
CA ASP A 149 21.34 1.05 -2.32
C ASP A 149 20.97 -0.16 -3.21
N ASP A 150 21.66 -1.30 -3.06
CA ASP A 150 21.46 -2.50 -3.88
C ASP A 150 20.17 -3.27 -3.50
N GLY A 151 19.89 -3.40 -2.20
CA GLY A 151 18.65 -4.01 -1.72
C GLY A 151 17.42 -3.13 -1.95
N PHE A 152 17.63 -1.82 -1.94
CA PHE A 152 16.63 -0.81 -2.28
C PHE A 152 16.22 -0.86 -3.76
N MET A 153 17.18 -0.92 -4.70
CA MET A 153 16.89 -0.83 -6.13
C MET A 153 16.33 -2.12 -6.75
N PHE A 154 16.75 -3.30 -6.28
CA PHE A 154 16.43 -4.57 -6.96
C PHE A 154 15.67 -5.59 -6.12
N GLY A 155 15.37 -5.31 -4.84
CA GLY A 155 14.71 -6.27 -3.96
C GLY A 155 15.51 -7.55 -3.69
N LYS A 156 16.82 -7.51 -3.95
CA LYS A 156 17.80 -8.61 -3.85
C LYS A 156 18.70 -8.47 -2.63
N GLY A 157 19.47 -9.53 -2.38
CA GLY A 157 20.50 -9.52 -1.34
C GLY A 157 19.93 -9.66 0.09
N PRO A 158 20.77 -9.45 1.12
CA PRO A 158 20.40 -9.64 2.52
C PRO A 158 19.20 -8.78 2.97
N THR A 159 18.99 -7.64 2.31
CA THR A 159 17.93 -6.66 2.60
C THR A 159 16.76 -6.74 1.61
N GLY A 160 16.76 -7.71 0.68
CA GLY A 160 15.68 -7.97 -0.28
C GLY A 160 14.50 -8.79 0.26
N ILE A 161 13.52 -9.16 -0.58
CA ILE A 161 12.29 -9.88 -0.16
C ILE A 161 12.62 -11.18 0.59
N ARG A 162 13.31 -12.12 -0.07
CA ARG A 162 13.72 -13.40 0.54
C ARG A 162 14.67 -13.20 1.74
N GLY A 163 15.50 -12.14 1.71
CA GLY A 163 16.35 -11.75 2.84
C GLY A 163 15.55 -11.39 4.10
N ARG A 164 14.50 -10.57 3.95
CA ARG A 164 13.58 -10.20 5.04
C ARG A 164 12.74 -11.37 5.53
N VAL A 165 12.36 -12.28 4.66
CA VAL A 165 11.67 -13.52 5.03
C VAL A 165 12.56 -14.40 5.89
N ARG A 166 13.84 -14.56 5.51
CA ARG A 166 14.82 -15.29 6.31
C ARG A 166 15.06 -14.64 7.67
N GLU A 167 15.12 -13.31 7.72
CA GLU A 167 15.22 -12.57 8.97
C GLU A 167 13.98 -12.78 9.87
N ALA A 168 12.78 -12.72 9.29
CA ALA A 168 11.54 -13.02 10.01
C ALA A 168 11.56 -14.44 10.61
N CYS A 169 11.97 -15.45 9.83
CA CYS A 169 12.13 -16.82 10.30
C CYS A 169 13.11 -16.94 11.48
N LYS A 170 14.24 -16.24 11.43
CA LYS A 170 15.21 -16.22 12.54
C LYS A 170 14.61 -15.61 13.80
N ARG A 171 14.00 -14.42 13.70
CA ARG A 171 13.39 -13.74 14.85
C ARG A 171 12.25 -14.55 15.46
N VAL A 172 11.45 -15.25 14.64
CA VAL A 172 10.44 -16.20 15.12
C VAL A 172 11.10 -17.35 15.91
N ALA A 173 12.14 -17.97 15.37
CA ALA A 173 12.86 -19.04 16.04
C ALA A 173 13.52 -18.59 17.36
N GLU A 174 14.14 -17.42 17.38
CA GLU A 174 14.70 -16.81 18.59
C GLU A 174 13.62 -16.58 19.66
N LYS A 175 12.43 -16.14 19.25
CA LYS A 175 11.32 -15.94 20.18
C LYS A 175 10.74 -17.26 20.69
N ILE A 176 10.64 -18.28 19.84
CA ILE A 176 10.32 -19.65 20.25
C ILE A 176 11.31 -20.15 21.31
N LYS A 177 12.60 -19.91 21.11
CA LYS A 177 13.65 -20.28 22.07
C LYS A 177 13.45 -19.59 23.41
N ILE A 178 13.23 -18.26 23.41
CA ILE A 178 12.96 -17.48 24.62
C ILE A 178 11.77 -18.06 25.39
N GLU A 179 10.66 -18.36 24.70
CA GLU A 179 9.46 -18.91 25.32
C GLU A 179 9.66 -20.35 25.83
N LYS A 180 10.41 -21.18 25.09
CA LYS A 180 10.74 -22.56 25.50
C LYS A 180 11.65 -22.60 26.74
N ASP A 181 12.58 -21.66 26.85
CA ASP A 181 13.56 -21.61 27.95
C ASP A 181 12.96 -21.12 29.29
N LYS A 182 11.74 -20.57 29.27
CA LYS A 182 11.00 -20.19 30.49
C LYS A 182 10.82 -21.38 31.44
N LYS A 183 10.92 -21.13 32.75
CA LYS A 183 10.96 -22.20 33.78
C LYS A 183 9.70 -23.07 33.77
N GLU A 184 8.56 -22.44 33.56
CA GLU A 184 7.23 -23.05 33.45
C GLU A 184 7.05 -23.92 32.20
N ASN A 185 7.88 -23.72 31.17
CA ASN A 185 7.78 -24.38 29.87
C ASN A 185 8.83 -25.47 29.64
N LYS A 186 9.84 -25.61 30.53
CA LYS A 186 10.95 -26.57 30.37
C LYS A 186 10.56 -28.03 30.16
N LYS A 187 9.38 -28.44 30.63
CA LYS A 187 8.87 -29.81 30.51
C LYS A 187 7.82 -29.96 29.41
N LYS A 188 7.44 -28.87 28.76
CA LYS A 188 6.40 -28.85 27.74
C LYS A 188 7.00 -29.07 26.36
N ILE A 189 6.24 -29.75 25.50
CA ILE A 189 6.57 -29.96 24.10
C ILE A 189 5.82 -28.91 23.30
N ILE A 190 6.51 -28.24 22.36
CA ILE A 190 5.85 -27.33 21.44
C ILE A 190 4.98 -28.18 20.51
N SER A 191 3.66 -28.00 20.57
CA SER A 191 2.72 -28.70 19.69
C SER A 191 2.21 -27.82 18.55
N GLN A 192 2.15 -26.50 18.78
CA GLN A 192 1.59 -25.56 17.80
C GLN A 192 2.30 -24.21 17.84
N ILE A 193 2.52 -23.63 16.67
CA ILE A 193 3.00 -22.25 16.47
C ILE A 193 1.97 -21.54 15.58
N THR A 194 1.25 -20.58 16.14
CA THR A 194 0.35 -19.71 15.38
C THR A 194 1.06 -18.42 15.03
N VAL A 195 1.02 -18.02 13.76
CA VAL A 195 1.61 -16.78 13.28
C VAL A 195 0.55 -15.92 12.63
N ASP A 196 0.53 -14.64 13.00
CA ASP A 196 -0.18 -13.59 12.28
C ASP A 196 0.87 -12.72 11.57
N VAL A 197 0.66 -12.41 10.29
CA VAL A 197 1.67 -11.73 9.47
C VAL A 197 1.10 -10.44 8.93
N PHE A 198 1.84 -9.34 9.08
CA PHE A 198 1.48 -8.03 8.59
C PHE A 198 2.58 -7.51 7.66
N GLY A 199 2.18 -6.80 6.60
CA GLY A 199 3.16 -6.18 5.73
C GLY A 199 2.64 -4.99 4.94
N PHE A 200 3.54 -4.11 4.52
CA PHE A 200 3.24 -2.96 3.69
C PHE A 200 4.13 -2.96 2.44
N SER A 201 3.56 -2.68 1.27
CA SER A 201 4.33 -2.53 0.02
C SER A 201 5.09 -3.81 -0.33
N ARG A 202 6.39 -3.68 -0.57
CA ARG A 202 7.34 -4.76 -0.66
C ARG A 202 7.36 -5.63 0.62
N GLY A 203 7.22 -5.06 1.81
CA GLY A 203 7.00 -5.81 3.06
C GLY A 203 5.75 -6.70 3.03
N ALA A 204 4.69 -6.32 2.29
CA ALA A 204 3.54 -7.19 2.06
C ALA A 204 3.87 -8.36 1.11
N ALA A 205 4.73 -8.13 0.11
CA ALA A 205 5.26 -9.23 -0.72
C ALA A 205 6.10 -10.19 0.12
N SER A 206 6.95 -9.67 1.02
CA SER A 206 7.69 -10.48 2.00
C SER A 206 6.75 -11.22 2.95
N ALA A 207 5.68 -10.61 3.44
CA ALA A 207 4.68 -11.27 4.29
C ALA A 207 4.02 -12.45 3.57
N ARG A 208 3.66 -12.25 2.29
CA ARG A 208 3.08 -13.31 1.44
C ARG A 208 4.08 -14.43 1.14
N ASN A 209 5.33 -14.10 0.81
CA ASN A 209 6.39 -15.09 0.62
C ASN A 209 6.74 -15.83 1.93
N PHE A 210 6.69 -15.16 3.08
CA PHE A 210 6.88 -15.77 4.39
C PHE A 210 5.84 -16.86 4.66
N ILE A 211 4.58 -16.64 4.30
CA ILE A 211 3.52 -17.66 4.40
C ILE A 211 3.88 -18.89 3.58
N TYR A 212 4.30 -18.71 2.33
CA TYR A 212 4.77 -19.81 1.50
C TYR A 212 5.92 -20.56 2.20
N GLU A 213 6.94 -19.83 2.66
CA GLU A 213 8.13 -20.40 3.28
C GLU A 213 7.82 -21.25 4.52
N VAL A 214 7.04 -20.71 5.47
CA VAL A 214 6.74 -21.39 6.74
C VAL A 214 5.60 -22.40 6.63
N THR A 215 5.02 -22.59 5.44
CA THR A 215 4.05 -23.66 5.17
C THR A 215 4.58 -24.73 4.21
N LYS A 216 5.86 -24.65 3.81
CA LYS A 216 6.51 -25.68 3.00
C LYS A 216 6.50 -27.05 3.68
N TRP A 217 6.26 -28.09 2.89
CA TRP A 217 6.56 -29.47 3.27
C TRP A 217 8.07 -29.72 3.18
N ALA A 218 8.53 -30.90 3.59
CA ALA A 218 9.90 -31.32 3.31
C ALA A 218 10.14 -31.35 1.79
N TYR A 219 11.32 -30.90 1.35
CA TYR A 219 11.65 -30.75 -0.06
C TYR A 219 13.11 -31.09 -0.33
N ASP A 220 13.41 -31.44 -1.58
CA ASP A 220 14.75 -31.84 -1.97
C ASP A 220 15.69 -30.62 -2.05
N PRO A 221 16.93 -30.73 -1.53
CA PRO A 221 17.90 -29.65 -1.65
C PRO A 221 18.34 -29.44 -3.10
N LYS A 222 18.63 -28.18 -3.45
CA LYS A 222 19.21 -27.80 -4.75
C LYS A 222 20.73 -28.03 -4.74
N GLU A 223 21.31 -28.22 -5.93
CA GLU A 223 22.77 -28.27 -6.09
C GLU A 223 23.32 -26.89 -6.49
N LYS A 224 24.29 -26.36 -5.72
CA LYS A 224 25.03 -25.15 -6.04
C LYS A 224 26.50 -25.45 -6.33
N LYS A 225 27.06 -24.82 -7.37
CA LYS A 225 28.51 -24.83 -7.62
C LYS A 225 29.17 -23.69 -6.84
N VAL A 226 30.10 -24.01 -5.96
CA VAL A 226 30.89 -23.03 -5.21
C VAL A 226 32.37 -23.17 -5.58
N GLU A 227 33.08 -22.05 -5.59
CA GLU A 227 34.50 -22.01 -5.95
C GLU A 227 35.33 -22.84 -4.95
N ASP A 228 36.19 -23.71 -5.47
CA ASP A 228 37.03 -24.68 -4.74
C ASP A 228 38.51 -24.52 -5.14
N GLY A 229 38.95 -23.26 -5.21
CA GLY A 229 40.31 -22.89 -5.60
C GLY A 229 40.54 -22.89 -7.11
N TYR A 230 41.78 -23.13 -7.52
CA TYR A 230 42.22 -23.08 -8.92
C TYR A 230 42.97 -24.35 -9.32
N TYR A 231 42.90 -24.73 -10.59
CA TYR A 231 43.75 -25.76 -11.14
C TYR A 231 45.22 -25.29 -11.17
N PRO A 232 46.19 -26.20 -10.97
CA PRO A 232 47.60 -25.85 -11.07
C PRO A 232 47.94 -25.32 -12.47
N ILE A 233 48.61 -24.17 -12.52
CA ILE A 233 48.95 -23.47 -13.78
C ILE A 233 50.05 -24.25 -14.51
N ASN A 234 49.85 -24.49 -15.81
CA ASN A 234 50.93 -24.91 -16.71
C ASN A 234 51.56 -23.68 -17.38
N PRO A 235 52.79 -23.27 -17.00
CA PRO A 235 53.40 -22.03 -17.47
C PRO A 235 53.74 -22.03 -18.97
N TYR A 236 53.63 -23.17 -19.67
CA TYR A 236 53.91 -23.30 -21.10
C TYR A 236 52.66 -23.30 -22.00
N ARG A 237 51.44 -23.33 -21.42
CA ARG A 237 50.18 -23.42 -22.20
C ARG A 237 49.09 -22.44 -21.77
N GLU A 238 49.13 -21.91 -20.54
CA GLU A 238 48.02 -21.11 -20.01
C GLU A 238 48.54 -19.84 -19.33
N SER A 239 47.92 -18.70 -19.64
CA SER A 239 48.28 -17.38 -19.10
C SER A 239 47.46 -16.98 -17.87
N LEU A 240 46.36 -17.68 -17.56
CA LEU A 240 45.47 -17.39 -16.43
C LEU A 240 45.05 -18.67 -15.69
N PRO A 241 44.95 -18.66 -14.35
CA PRO A 241 44.52 -19.81 -13.57
C PRO A 241 43.03 -20.12 -13.80
N ARG A 242 42.71 -21.41 -14.02
CA ARG A 242 41.32 -21.88 -14.17
C ARG A 242 40.68 -22.14 -12.81
N LYS A 243 39.51 -21.56 -12.55
CA LYS A 243 38.73 -21.82 -11.32
C LYS A 243 38.25 -23.27 -11.25
N LYS A 244 38.39 -23.87 -10.07
CA LYS A 244 37.82 -25.17 -9.72
C LYS A 244 36.52 -24.92 -8.95
N TYR A 245 35.54 -25.81 -9.10
CA TYR A 245 34.27 -25.71 -8.39
C TYR A 245 33.95 -27.05 -7.73
N LYS A 246 33.36 -27.00 -6.53
CA LYS A 246 32.73 -28.15 -5.87
C LYS A 246 31.21 -27.97 -5.86
N LYS A 247 30.49 -29.08 -5.80
CA LYS A 247 29.03 -29.07 -5.60
C LYS A 247 28.73 -29.10 -4.11
N VAL A 248 27.83 -28.23 -3.67
CA VAL A 248 27.29 -28.20 -2.31
C VAL A 248 25.78 -28.24 -2.36
N ALA A 249 25.16 -28.80 -1.32
CA ALA A 249 23.72 -28.73 -1.14
C ALA A 249 23.32 -27.30 -0.76
N ALA A 250 22.21 -26.84 -1.31
CA ALA A 250 21.65 -25.53 -1.06
C ALA A 250 20.12 -25.61 -0.94
N ASP A 251 19.52 -24.58 -0.38
CA ASP A 251 18.07 -24.44 -0.36
C ASP A 251 17.52 -23.79 -1.64
N ASP A 252 16.24 -23.42 -1.61
CA ASP A 252 15.56 -22.80 -2.74
C ASP A 252 16.20 -21.47 -3.19
N ASP A 253 16.82 -20.74 -2.25
CA ASP A 253 17.50 -19.47 -2.46
C ASP A 253 18.97 -19.63 -2.89
N LEU A 254 19.40 -20.86 -3.18
CA LEU A 254 20.79 -21.21 -3.49
C LEU A 254 21.76 -20.79 -2.38
N ILE A 255 21.34 -20.87 -1.12
CA ILE A 255 22.21 -20.65 0.03
C ILE A 255 22.65 -22.01 0.56
N GLU A 256 23.96 -22.14 0.78
CA GLU A 256 24.56 -23.40 1.22
C GLU A 256 23.97 -23.85 2.56
N ILE A 257 23.63 -25.13 2.64
CA ILE A 257 23.05 -25.76 3.83
C ILE A 257 23.96 -26.86 4.36
N SER A 258 23.83 -27.17 5.65
CA SER A 258 24.52 -28.31 6.24
C SER A 258 23.81 -29.63 5.89
N PRO A 259 24.50 -30.61 5.24
CA PRO A 259 23.92 -31.93 4.97
C PRO A 259 23.49 -32.70 6.22
N ASP A 260 24.09 -32.40 7.38
CA ASP A 260 23.78 -33.04 8.68
C ASP A 260 22.38 -32.68 9.21
N LEU A 261 21.76 -31.63 8.66
CA LEU A 261 20.42 -31.17 9.04
C LEU A 261 19.32 -31.72 8.14
N LEU A 262 19.67 -32.53 7.13
CA LEU A 262 18.71 -33.19 6.26
C LEU A 262 18.00 -34.33 7.00
N ILE A 263 16.67 -34.40 6.84
CA ILE A 263 15.84 -35.49 7.37
C ILE A 263 15.47 -36.38 6.19
N GLU A 264 15.94 -37.63 6.22
CA GLU A 264 15.71 -38.59 5.12
C GLU A 264 16.20 -38.06 3.74
N GLY A 265 17.25 -37.23 3.74
CA GLY A 265 17.83 -36.63 2.53
C GLY A 265 17.16 -35.34 2.08
N GLN A 266 16.13 -34.87 2.78
CA GLN A 266 15.36 -33.67 2.43
C GLN A 266 15.58 -32.54 3.44
N LEU A 267 15.37 -31.30 2.99
CA LEU A 267 15.23 -30.15 3.88
C LEU A 267 13.97 -30.33 4.75
N PRO A 268 14.02 -29.88 6.01
CA PRO A 268 12.89 -30.01 6.92
C PRO A 268 11.66 -29.23 6.44
N LYS A 269 10.47 -29.65 6.91
CA LYS A 269 9.24 -28.86 6.74
C LYS A 269 9.36 -27.48 7.40
N TYR A 270 8.51 -26.56 6.98
CA TYR A 270 8.51 -25.14 7.36
C TYR A 270 9.72 -24.36 6.86
N GLY A 271 10.30 -24.80 5.74
CA GLY A 271 11.32 -24.04 5.01
C GLY A 271 12.51 -23.67 5.88
N TYR A 272 12.99 -22.44 5.71
CA TYR A 272 14.11 -21.89 6.46
C TYR A 272 13.83 -21.79 7.96
N LEU A 273 12.57 -21.59 8.38
CA LEU A 273 12.21 -21.60 9.81
C LEU A 273 12.50 -22.98 10.42
N GLY A 274 12.02 -24.05 9.78
CA GLY A 274 12.28 -25.42 10.21
C GLY A 274 13.77 -25.76 10.24
N TYR A 275 14.50 -25.37 9.18
CA TYR A 275 15.95 -25.55 9.10
C TYR A 275 16.68 -24.83 10.24
N TYR A 276 16.36 -23.56 10.47
CA TYR A 276 17.03 -22.73 11.48
C TYR A 276 16.73 -23.22 12.92
N LEU A 277 15.51 -23.70 13.18
CA LEU A 277 15.15 -24.30 14.47
C LEU A 277 16.01 -25.54 14.79
N LEU A 278 16.34 -26.36 13.78
CA LEU A 278 17.23 -27.52 13.93
C LEU A 278 18.70 -27.09 14.06
N GLU A 279 19.15 -26.16 13.22
CA GLU A 279 20.52 -25.62 13.22
C GLU A 279 20.88 -25.06 14.60
N GLN A 280 19.97 -24.27 15.19
CA GLN A 280 20.14 -23.66 16.51
C GLN A 280 19.82 -24.62 17.66
N LYS A 281 19.47 -25.89 17.36
CA LYS A 281 19.13 -26.94 18.33
C LYS A 281 18.00 -26.53 19.30
N ILE A 282 17.06 -25.72 18.82
CA ILE A 282 15.90 -25.27 19.59
C ILE A 282 14.89 -26.41 19.72
N ILE A 283 14.76 -27.20 18.67
CA ILE A 283 13.96 -28.42 18.59
C ILE A 283 14.74 -29.55 17.94
N THR A 284 14.29 -30.77 18.18
CA THR A 284 14.80 -31.98 17.53
C THR A 284 14.02 -32.30 16.25
N PRO A 285 14.56 -33.09 15.31
CA PRO A 285 13.83 -33.55 14.13
C PRO A 285 12.51 -34.26 14.46
N LYS A 286 12.48 -34.98 15.58
CA LYS A 286 11.27 -35.67 16.06
C LYS A 286 10.20 -34.67 16.53
N GLU A 287 10.57 -33.70 17.36
CA GLU A 287 9.64 -32.64 17.78
C GLU A 287 9.12 -31.86 16.58
N LEU A 288 10.00 -31.51 15.63
CA LEU A 288 9.62 -30.78 14.43
C LEU A 288 8.50 -31.50 13.66
N LYS A 289 8.57 -32.82 13.51
CA LYS A 289 7.55 -33.62 12.82
C LYS A 289 6.15 -33.42 13.40
N ASP A 290 6.04 -33.29 14.72
CA ASP A 290 4.78 -33.24 15.46
C ASP A 290 4.26 -31.80 15.67
N ILE A 291 5.09 -30.78 15.47
CA ILE A 291 4.67 -29.37 15.53
C ILE A 291 3.73 -29.04 14.37
N GLU A 292 2.66 -28.29 14.64
CA GLU A 292 1.83 -27.64 13.64
C GLU A 292 2.13 -26.14 13.54
N VAL A 293 2.28 -25.60 12.32
CA VAL A 293 2.39 -24.15 12.08
C VAL A 293 1.10 -23.67 11.43
N ILE A 294 0.44 -22.69 12.05
CA ILE A 294 -0.83 -22.13 11.57
C ILE A 294 -0.64 -20.65 11.25
N ILE A 295 -0.99 -20.24 10.02
CA ILE A 295 -1.15 -18.83 9.70
C ILE A 295 -2.60 -18.43 9.95
N ARG A 296 -2.84 -17.72 11.07
CA ARG A 296 -4.19 -17.31 11.48
C ARG A 296 -4.64 -16.08 10.72
N PHE A 297 -3.84 -15.02 10.73
CA PHE A 297 -4.20 -13.76 10.09
C PHE A 297 -3.09 -13.23 9.17
N VAL A 298 -3.49 -12.65 8.04
CA VAL A 298 -2.60 -11.95 7.11
C VAL A 298 -3.15 -10.57 6.82
N GLY A 299 -2.51 -9.53 7.35
CA GLY A 299 -2.92 -8.13 7.17
C GLY A 299 -1.93 -7.36 6.30
N VAL A 300 -2.26 -7.14 5.03
CA VAL A 300 -1.36 -6.49 4.08
C VAL A 300 -1.89 -5.15 3.59
N TYR A 301 -0.99 -4.20 3.41
CA TYR A 301 -1.26 -2.89 2.82
C TYR A 301 -0.52 -2.78 1.48
N ASP A 302 -1.29 -2.58 0.43
CA ASP A 302 -0.86 -2.17 -0.89
C ASP A 302 0.37 -2.92 -1.45
N THR A 303 0.23 -4.23 -1.66
CA THR A 303 1.33 -5.11 -2.07
C THR A 303 1.96 -4.67 -3.39
N VAL A 304 3.28 -4.48 -3.38
CA VAL A 304 4.10 -4.20 -4.57
C VAL A 304 5.21 -5.25 -4.60
N SER A 305 5.20 -6.08 -5.63
CA SER A 305 6.11 -7.23 -5.75
C SER A 305 7.44 -6.91 -6.41
N SER A 306 7.55 -5.79 -7.16
CA SER A 306 8.66 -5.46 -8.07
C SER A 306 10.01 -6.07 -7.67
N TYR A 307 10.25 -7.25 -8.22
CA TYR A 307 11.38 -8.14 -7.96
C TYR A 307 11.92 -8.64 -9.30
N ASP A 308 13.23 -8.63 -9.47
CA ASP A 308 13.89 -9.13 -10.68
C ASP A 308 15.15 -9.91 -10.25
N GLU A 309 15.17 -11.24 -10.47
CA GLU A 309 16.28 -12.16 -10.11
C GLU A 309 17.47 -12.10 -11.11
N GLU A 310 17.33 -11.53 -12.31
CA GLU A 310 18.35 -11.55 -13.39
C GLU A 310 18.79 -10.17 -13.98
N GLY A 311 18.15 -9.06 -13.59
CA GLY A 311 18.30 -7.74 -14.24
C GLY A 311 19.70 -7.13 -14.33
N TRP A 312 20.07 -6.73 -15.55
CA TRP A 312 21.14 -5.76 -15.86
C TRP A 312 20.50 -4.38 -16.10
N ILE A 313 21.19 -3.29 -15.74
CA ILE A 313 20.78 -1.85 -15.69
C ILE A 313 19.84 -1.31 -16.82
N LEU A 314 19.65 -2.02 -17.92
CA LEU A 314 18.95 -1.55 -19.12
C LEU A 314 17.72 -2.39 -19.56
N SER A 315 17.30 -3.43 -18.83
CA SER A 315 16.11 -4.22 -19.19
C SER A 315 15.51 -4.92 -17.97
N TYR A 316 14.36 -4.43 -17.47
CA TYR A 316 13.60 -5.02 -16.37
C TYR A 316 12.37 -5.74 -16.90
N ASP A 317 12.03 -6.88 -16.29
CA ASP A 317 10.77 -7.59 -16.50
C ASP A 317 10.17 -7.94 -15.14
N PHE A 318 9.18 -7.15 -14.68
CA PHE A 318 8.49 -7.36 -13.40
C PHE A 318 7.22 -8.19 -13.57
N ASP A 319 6.89 -8.69 -14.76
CA ASP A 319 5.59 -9.31 -15.05
C ASP A 319 5.45 -10.75 -14.51
N ASN A 320 6.49 -11.34 -13.92
CA ASN A 320 6.52 -12.75 -13.47
C ASN A 320 6.86 -12.97 -11.98
N ASP A 321 7.01 -11.88 -11.21
CA ASP A 321 7.49 -11.94 -9.83
C ASP A 321 6.50 -12.63 -8.85
N VAL A 322 5.21 -12.58 -9.12
CA VAL A 322 4.17 -13.23 -8.31
C VAL A 322 4.36 -14.75 -8.22
N SER A 323 4.70 -15.37 -9.35
CA SER A 323 4.95 -16.81 -9.44
C SER A 323 6.29 -17.16 -8.81
N GLU A 324 7.32 -16.36 -9.08
CA GLU A 324 8.68 -16.57 -8.60
C GLU A 324 8.81 -16.42 -7.07
N LEU A 325 8.06 -15.49 -6.49
CA LEU A 325 7.99 -15.25 -5.06
C LEU A 325 6.86 -16.04 -4.38
N HIS A 326 6.10 -16.84 -5.14
CA HIS A 326 5.00 -17.65 -4.61
C HIS A 326 4.00 -16.85 -3.75
N LEU A 327 3.72 -15.59 -4.13
CA LEU A 327 2.95 -14.63 -3.30
C LEU A 327 1.48 -15.03 -3.08
N ASN A 328 1.03 -16.02 -3.84
CA ASN A 328 -0.32 -16.57 -3.81
C ASN A 328 -0.37 -18.01 -3.28
N SER A 329 0.75 -18.49 -2.74
CA SER A 329 0.91 -19.85 -2.23
C SER A 329 0.90 -19.89 -0.70
N GLY A 330 0.49 -21.02 -0.14
CA GLY A 330 0.47 -21.28 1.30
C GLY A 330 -0.93 -21.24 1.91
N SER A 331 -1.04 -21.77 3.13
CA SER A 331 -2.31 -21.92 3.84
C SER A 331 -2.47 -20.84 4.90
N PHE A 332 -3.64 -20.20 4.94
CA PHE A 332 -4.01 -19.21 5.94
C PHE A 332 -5.50 -19.34 6.30
N GLN A 333 -5.88 -18.82 7.48
CA GLN A 333 -7.27 -18.80 7.93
C GLN A 333 -8.01 -17.53 7.46
N LYS A 334 -7.39 -16.35 7.55
CA LYS A 334 -7.95 -15.08 7.06
C LYS A 334 -6.87 -14.16 6.49
N MET A 335 -7.16 -13.51 5.37
CA MET A 335 -6.31 -12.50 4.72
C MET A 335 -7.12 -11.24 4.44
N VAL A 336 -6.53 -10.08 4.73
CA VAL A 336 -7.09 -8.76 4.47
C VAL A 336 -6.04 -7.93 3.73
N HIS A 337 -6.42 -7.37 2.59
CA HIS A 337 -5.58 -6.51 1.75
C HIS A 337 -6.26 -5.18 1.50
N PHE A 338 -5.65 -4.10 1.99
CA PHE A 338 -6.10 -2.74 1.71
C PHE A 338 -5.22 -2.11 0.64
N THR A 339 -5.83 -1.57 -0.41
CA THR A 339 -5.10 -1.13 -1.61
C THR A 339 -5.39 0.32 -1.97
N ALA A 340 -4.39 0.99 -2.54
CA ALA A 340 -4.47 2.36 -3.03
C ALA A 340 -5.03 2.40 -4.46
N LYS A 341 -6.08 3.20 -4.68
CA LYS A 341 -6.68 3.37 -6.01
C LYS A 341 -5.90 4.33 -6.90
N ASP A 342 -5.31 5.34 -6.28
CA ASP A 342 -4.81 6.50 -6.97
C ASP A 342 -3.26 6.48 -7.07
N GLU A 343 -2.61 5.33 -6.96
CA GLU A 343 -1.15 5.27 -7.13
C GLU A 343 -0.74 5.63 -8.57
N HIS A 344 0.02 6.71 -8.70
CA HIS A 344 0.38 7.31 -9.97
C HIS A 344 1.68 6.81 -10.57
N ARG A 345 2.53 6.05 -9.86
CA ARG A 345 3.85 5.62 -10.34
C ARG A 345 3.79 4.32 -11.15
N THR A 346 4.60 4.24 -12.20
CA THR A 346 4.71 3.05 -13.06
C THR A 346 5.24 1.83 -12.30
N ASN A 347 6.31 1.99 -11.53
CA ASN A 347 6.98 0.86 -10.87
C ASN A 347 6.30 0.39 -9.55
N PHE A 348 5.05 0.85 -9.32
CA PHE A 348 4.25 0.55 -8.13
C PHE A 348 2.95 -0.19 -8.51
N ALA A 349 3.06 -1.07 -9.52
CA ALA A 349 2.00 -1.98 -9.91
C ALA A 349 1.52 -2.80 -8.70
N LEU A 350 0.20 -2.90 -8.56
CA LEU A 350 -0.43 -3.59 -7.45
C LEU A 350 -0.44 -5.09 -7.70
N THR A 351 0.09 -5.86 -6.76
CA THR A 351 -0.02 -7.31 -6.77
C THR A 351 -1.32 -7.76 -6.10
N ARG A 352 -2.32 -8.17 -6.89
CA ARG A 352 -3.62 -8.59 -6.36
C ARG A 352 -3.52 -9.88 -5.55
N ILE A 353 -4.43 -10.08 -4.60
CA ILE A 353 -4.61 -11.39 -3.94
C ILE A 353 -5.59 -12.25 -4.74
N HIS A 354 -5.40 -13.57 -4.71
CA HIS A 354 -6.40 -14.47 -5.30
C HIS A 354 -7.73 -14.39 -4.53
N LYS A 355 -8.83 -14.33 -5.28
CA LYS A 355 -10.19 -14.34 -4.72
C LYS A 355 -10.41 -15.65 -3.97
N SER A 356 -10.71 -15.54 -2.68
CA SER A 356 -11.00 -16.65 -1.79
C SER A 356 -12.02 -16.20 -0.74
N GLN A 357 -12.85 -17.11 -0.22
CA GLN A 357 -13.76 -16.80 0.89
C GLN A 357 -13.02 -16.38 2.16
N LYS A 358 -11.74 -16.75 2.28
CA LYS A 358 -10.84 -16.40 3.39
C LYS A 358 -10.11 -15.07 3.17
N ALA A 359 -10.24 -14.47 1.98
CA ALA A 359 -9.45 -13.32 1.56
C ALA A 359 -10.37 -12.14 1.23
N ILE A 360 -10.08 -10.99 1.84
CA ILE A 360 -10.83 -9.74 1.65
C ILE A 360 -9.86 -8.72 1.05
N GLU A 361 -10.20 -8.16 -0.09
CA GLU A 361 -9.46 -7.05 -0.69
C GLU A 361 -10.39 -5.84 -0.83
N LYS A 362 -9.95 -4.67 -0.35
CA LYS A 362 -10.72 -3.41 -0.39
C LYS A 362 -9.84 -2.29 -0.94
N ASN A 363 -10.33 -1.61 -1.98
CA ASN A 363 -9.64 -0.47 -2.57
C ASN A 363 -10.13 0.84 -1.93
N PHE A 364 -9.21 1.78 -1.71
CA PHE A 364 -9.46 3.06 -1.07
C PHE A 364 -8.85 4.23 -1.87
N PRO A 365 -9.47 5.42 -1.82
CA PRO A 365 -8.90 6.61 -2.43
C PRO A 365 -7.60 7.01 -1.72
N GLY A 366 -6.65 7.57 -2.47
CA GLY A 366 -5.30 7.90 -2.02
C GLY A 366 -4.21 7.07 -2.71
N VAL A 367 -2.97 7.50 -2.53
CA VAL A 367 -1.76 6.85 -3.05
C VAL A 367 -1.21 5.81 -2.06
N HIS A 368 -0.15 5.09 -2.45
CA HIS A 368 0.45 3.98 -1.70
C HIS A 368 0.62 4.23 -0.19
N CYS A 369 1.28 5.33 0.18
CA CYS A 369 1.56 5.68 1.57
C CYS A 369 0.37 6.38 2.28
N ASP A 370 -0.67 6.81 1.55
CA ASP A 370 -1.92 7.23 2.19
C ASP A 370 -2.64 6.02 2.83
N ILE A 371 -2.49 4.83 2.23
CA ILE A 371 -3.06 3.58 2.74
C ILE A 371 -2.11 2.86 3.69
N GLY A 372 -0.82 2.82 3.36
CA GLY A 372 0.20 2.13 4.15
C GLY A 372 0.82 2.95 5.28
N GLY A 373 0.59 4.25 5.35
CA GLY A 373 1.33 5.18 6.22
C GLY A 373 2.69 5.58 5.63
N ALA A 374 3.57 6.14 6.46
CA ALA A 374 4.89 6.73 6.13
C ALA A 374 4.93 8.24 5.82
N TYR A 375 3.80 8.89 5.51
CA TYR A 375 3.79 10.35 5.34
C TYR A 375 3.76 11.10 6.67
N GLU A 376 4.37 12.29 6.67
CA GLU A 376 4.34 13.26 7.78
C GLU A 376 3.23 14.29 7.58
N HIS A 377 2.86 15.02 8.65
CA HIS A 377 2.04 16.23 8.51
C HIS A 377 2.92 17.38 8.04
N GLY A 378 2.59 18.02 6.93
CA GLY A 378 3.36 19.17 6.49
C GLY A 378 3.08 19.62 5.06
N PRO A 379 3.86 20.59 4.56
CA PRO A 379 3.82 20.97 3.17
C PRO A 379 4.37 19.86 2.28
N GLU A 380 3.76 19.68 1.11
CA GLU A 380 4.22 18.76 0.06
C GLU A 380 4.71 19.58 -1.12
N VAL A 381 5.90 19.29 -1.62
CA VAL A 381 6.48 19.93 -2.81
C VAL A 381 6.93 18.86 -3.79
N ILE A 382 6.38 18.89 -5.00
CA ILE A 382 6.77 18.03 -6.12
C ILE A 382 7.34 18.92 -7.22
N ASP A 383 8.67 18.85 -7.42
CA ASP A 383 9.40 19.80 -8.28
C ASP A 383 9.06 19.60 -9.77
N GLU A 384 9.12 18.38 -10.29
CA GLU A 384 8.72 18.03 -11.66
C GLU A 384 7.57 17.02 -11.72
N ILE A 385 6.34 17.49 -11.57
CA ILE A 385 5.14 16.68 -11.90
C ILE A 385 5.12 16.30 -13.39
N GLY A 386 5.58 17.23 -14.24
CA GLY A 386 5.72 17.04 -15.68
C GLY A 386 6.70 18.04 -16.29
N THR A 387 7.27 17.72 -17.45
CA THR A 387 8.25 18.59 -18.15
C THR A 387 7.90 18.81 -19.61
N SER A 388 8.29 19.95 -20.17
CA SER A 388 8.15 20.23 -21.61
C SER A 388 9.11 19.42 -22.48
N LEU A 389 9.93 18.54 -21.90
CA LEU A 389 10.75 17.58 -22.64
C LEU A 389 10.02 16.26 -22.79
N LYS A 390 9.35 15.80 -21.72
CA LYS A 390 8.72 14.48 -21.64
C LYS A 390 7.20 14.51 -21.89
N ASP A 391 6.54 15.65 -21.74
CA ASP A 391 5.07 15.76 -21.72
C ASP A 391 4.53 16.74 -22.80
N THR A 392 5.10 16.69 -24.02
CA THR A 392 4.83 17.66 -25.10
C THR A 392 3.56 17.41 -25.93
N ASN A 393 3.02 16.18 -25.97
CA ASN A 393 1.96 15.77 -26.91
C ASN A 393 0.69 15.25 -26.21
N PHE A 394 -0.11 16.15 -25.62
CA PHE A 394 -1.25 15.78 -24.77
C PHE A 394 -2.56 15.45 -25.52
N LYS A 395 -2.68 15.71 -26.84
CA LYS A 395 -3.69 15.06 -27.72
C LYS A 395 -3.16 14.88 -29.15
N LYS A 396 -3.13 13.63 -29.63
CA LYS A 396 -2.70 13.28 -31.00
C LYS A 396 -3.86 13.18 -32.01
N ASP A 397 -5.00 13.82 -31.74
CA ASP A 397 -6.20 13.73 -32.59
C ASP A 397 -6.42 14.89 -33.56
N LEU A 398 -5.42 15.74 -33.79
CA LEU A 398 -5.52 16.76 -34.83
C LEU A 398 -5.03 16.19 -36.17
N LYS A 399 -5.96 15.68 -36.98
CA LYS A 399 -5.69 15.24 -38.37
C LYS A 399 -5.05 16.39 -39.14
N TRP A 400 -3.88 16.11 -39.73
CA TRP A 400 -3.06 17.06 -40.49
C TRP A 400 -3.85 17.66 -41.67
N GLY A 401 -4.33 18.89 -41.49
CA GLY A 401 -4.98 19.70 -42.52
C GLY A 401 -4.32 21.08 -42.66
N PRO A 402 -4.65 21.85 -43.72
CA PRO A 402 -3.96 23.10 -44.09
C PRO A 402 -4.11 24.27 -43.10
N ILE A 403 -4.83 24.06 -41.99
CA ILE A 403 -5.10 25.07 -40.94
C ILE A 403 -4.23 24.85 -39.69
N ALA A 404 -3.40 23.79 -39.66
CA ALA A 404 -2.55 23.43 -38.52
C ALA A 404 -1.65 24.56 -37.95
N PRO A 405 -1.05 25.46 -38.76
CA PRO A 405 -0.21 26.53 -38.24
C PRO A 405 -0.97 27.58 -37.41
N ILE A 406 -2.25 27.81 -37.73
CA ILE A 406 -3.11 28.77 -37.00
C ILE A 406 -3.62 28.14 -35.71
N VAL A 407 -4.01 26.86 -35.75
CA VAL A 407 -4.48 26.12 -34.56
C VAL A 407 -3.35 25.97 -33.53
N MET A 408 -2.10 25.77 -33.96
CA MET A 408 -0.93 25.70 -33.07
C MET A 408 -0.72 26.95 -32.20
N LEU A 409 -1.13 28.14 -32.66
CA LEU A 409 -1.03 29.36 -31.85
C LEU A 409 -2.06 29.42 -30.72
N PHE A 410 -3.17 28.67 -30.82
CA PHE A 410 -4.27 28.68 -29.85
C PHE A 410 -4.39 27.36 -29.05
N THR A 411 -3.55 26.36 -29.32
CA THR A 411 -3.50 25.11 -28.56
C THR A 411 -2.70 25.29 -27.27
N LYS A 412 -3.27 24.84 -26.15
CA LYS A 412 -2.57 24.78 -24.86
C LYS A 412 -1.33 23.89 -24.99
N THR A 413 -0.26 24.22 -24.27
CA THR A 413 0.90 23.32 -24.19
C THR A 413 0.55 22.10 -23.35
N GLY A 414 1.19 20.95 -23.59
CA GLY A 414 0.89 19.72 -22.83
C GLY A 414 1.02 19.87 -21.31
N LEU A 415 1.87 20.79 -20.83
CA LEU A 415 1.97 21.13 -19.40
C LEU A 415 0.76 21.91 -18.86
N GLU A 416 0.18 22.82 -19.66
CA GLU A 416 -1.02 23.55 -19.27
C GLU A 416 -2.23 22.61 -19.22
N GLU A 417 -2.31 21.68 -20.16
CA GLU A 417 -3.37 20.68 -20.17
C GLU A 417 -3.21 19.67 -19.00
N LEU A 418 -1.97 19.30 -18.66
CA LEU A 418 -1.68 18.53 -17.44
C LEU A 418 -2.09 19.29 -16.18
N LYS A 419 -1.73 20.57 -16.07
CA LYS A 419 -2.14 21.43 -14.96
C LYS A 419 -3.66 21.46 -14.81
N GLU A 420 -4.40 21.66 -15.90
CA GLU A 420 -5.86 21.67 -15.88
C GLU A 420 -6.46 20.33 -15.48
N SER A 421 -5.91 19.22 -15.99
CA SER A 421 -6.35 17.87 -15.61
C SER A 421 -6.18 17.61 -14.12
N LEU A 422 -5.07 18.05 -13.52
CA LEU A 422 -4.81 17.88 -12.08
C LEU A 422 -5.80 18.69 -11.23
N VAL A 423 -6.16 19.89 -11.69
CA VAL A 423 -7.18 20.73 -11.06
C VAL A 423 -8.58 20.10 -11.21
N GLU A 424 -8.94 19.62 -12.41
CA GLU A 424 -10.25 18.98 -12.66
C GLU A 424 -10.42 17.70 -11.81
N GLN A 425 -9.32 17.00 -11.53
CA GLN A 425 -9.29 15.82 -10.68
C GLN A 425 -9.16 16.15 -9.18
N TYR A 426 -9.11 17.43 -8.81
CA TYR A 426 -8.98 17.89 -7.42
C TYR A 426 -7.71 17.39 -6.72
N TRP A 427 -6.66 17.05 -7.47
CA TRP A 427 -5.36 16.72 -6.89
C TRP A 427 -4.65 17.95 -6.34
N TYR A 428 -4.85 19.08 -7.02
CA TYR A 428 -4.26 20.37 -6.67
C TYR A 428 -5.26 21.50 -6.90
N ARG A 429 -5.16 22.55 -6.08
CA ARG A 429 -5.80 23.83 -6.36
C ARG A 429 -5.02 24.58 -7.46
N PRO A 430 -5.68 25.45 -8.25
CA PRO A 430 -5.00 26.20 -9.32
C PRO A 430 -3.76 26.98 -8.87
N GLU A 431 -3.80 27.53 -7.66
CA GLU A 431 -2.73 28.31 -7.03
C GLU A 431 -1.57 27.45 -6.49
N GLU A 432 -1.77 26.14 -6.34
CA GLU A 432 -0.77 25.18 -5.88
C GLU A 432 0.11 24.68 -7.04
N LEU A 433 -0.19 25.07 -8.28
CA LEU A 433 0.52 24.62 -9.48
C LEU A 433 1.19 25.78 -10.23
N ALA A 434 2.50 25.67 -10.45
CA ALA A 434 3.28 26.66 -11.18
C ALA A 434 4.06 26.02 -12.33
N ILE A 435 4.01 26.63 -13.51
CA ILE A 435 4.90 26.28 -14.62
C ILE A 435 6.10 27.22 -14.58
N THR A 436 7.27 26.67 -14.30
CA THR A 436 8.51 27.43 -14.17
C THR A 436 9.51 27.01 -15.26
N LYS A 437 10.48 27.89 -15.55
CA LYS A 437 11.54 27.63 -16.52
C LYS A 437 12.78 27.14 -15.77
N GLN A 438 13.19 25.90 -16.03
CA GLN A 438 14.39 25.27 -15.47
C GLN A 438 15.54 25.34 -16.47
N TYR A 439 16.73 25.66 -15.97
CA TYR A 439 17.96 25.68 -16.76
C TYR A 439 18.76 24.41 -16.47
N ILE A 440 19.25 23.73 -17.51
CA ILE A 440 20.00 22.48 -17.38
C ILE A 440 21.37 22.77 -16.72
N PRO A 441 21.64 22.27 -15.50
CA PRO A 441 22.95 22.43 -14.88
C PRO A 441 24.01 21.55 -15.58
N HIS A 442 25.24 22.06 -15.70
CA HIS A 442 26.47 21.45 -16.29
C HIS A 442 27.00 21.95 -17.65
N LEU A 443 26.39 22.99 -18.26
CA LEU A 443 26.97 23.70 -19.42
C LEU A 443 27.33 25.15 -19.11
N TYR A 444 27.76 25.43 -17.87
CA TYR A 444 28.09 26.78 -17.42
C TYR A 444 29.52 27.18 -17.82
N ASN A 445 29.65 27.84 -18.97
CA ASN A 445 30.82 28.64 -19.35
C ASN A 445 30.36 30.11 -19.43
N PRO A 446 31.09 31.09 -18.86
CA PRO A 446 30.67 32.51 -18.84
C PRO A 446 30.44 33.18 -20.22
N ILE A 447 30.72 32.48 -21.33
CA ILE A 447 30.51 32.97 -22.70
C ILE A 447 29.08 32.71 -23.24
N THR A 448 28.26 31.86 -22.61
CA THR A 448 27.03 31.32 -23.22
C THR A 448 25.71 31.81 -22.62
N ARG A 449 25.55 33.10 -22.29
CA ARG A 449 24.25 33.63 -21.83
C ARG A 449 23.13 33.49 -22.88
N ILE A 450 23.47 33.52 -24.18
CA ILE A 450 22.55 33.32 -25.31
C ILE A 450 22.24 31.83 -25.55
N VAL A 451 23.18 30.91 -25.30
CA VAL A 451 22.97 29.46 -25.46
C VAL A 451 22.26 28.85 -24.25
N ALA A 452 22.45 29.41 -23.05
CA ALA A 452 21.74 29.01 -21.83
C ALA A 452 20.22 29.28 -21.90
N GLU A 453 19.78 30.34 -22.59
CA GLU A 453 18.36 30.56 -22.87
C GLU A 453 17.75 29.51 -23.82
N ALA A 454 18.58 28.94 -24.71
CA ALA A 454 18.19 27.87 -25.64
C ALA A 454 18.18 26.47 -24.99
N LEU A 455 18.92 26.26 -23.89
CA LEU A 455 19.01 24.99 -23.15
C LEU A 455 18.22 25.04 -21.83
N SER A 456 16.93 25.35 -21.96
CA SER A 456 16.00 25.40 -20.84
C SER A 456 14.73 24.65 -21.20
N TYR A 457 14.11 24.05 -20.19
CA TYR A 457 12.80 23.42 -20.33
C TYR A 457 11.84 24.03 -19.33
N LYS A 458 10.54 23.84 -19.59
CA LYS A 458 9.51 24.18 -18.61
C LYS A 458 9.20 22.96 -17.78
N LYS A 459 8.97 23.16 -16.49
CA LYS A 459 8.47 22.13 -15.57
C LYS A 459 7.20 22.59 -14.89
N LEU A 460 6.32 21.65 -14.58
CA LEU A 460 5.15 21.85 -13.74
C LEU A 460 5.49 21.41 -12.32
N THR A 461 5.46 22.36 -11.39
CA THR A 461 5.74 22.16 -9.97
C THR A 461 4.43 22.24 -9.18
N GLY A 462 4.24 21.31 -8.24
CA GLY A 462 3.13 21.34 -7.29
C GLY A 462 3.61 21.66 -5.88
N THR A 463 2.84 22.46 -5.16
CA THR A 463 3.13 22.81 -3.77
C THR A 463 1.84 22.89 -2.97
N LYS A 464 1.59 21.88 -2.14
CA LYS A 464 0.53 21.92 -1.15
C LYS A 464 1.08 22.47 0.16
N LYS A 465 0.38 23.44 0.75
CA LYS A 465 0.83 24.06 2.01
C LYS A 465 0.70 23.13 3.22
N MET A 466 -0.26 22.22 3.17
CA MET A 466 -0.55 21.29 4.25
C MET A 466 -1.23 20.05 3.69
N VAL A 467 -0.67 18.89 3.95
CA VAL A 467 -1.32 17.59 3.77
C VAL A 467 -1.27 16.86 5.10
N ARG A 468 -2.39 16.26 5.50
CA ARG A 468 -2.49 15.53 6.76
C ARG A 468 -2.34 14.02 6.55
N LYS A 469 -1.47 13.39 7.35
CA LYS A 469 -1.23 11.93 7.30
C LYS A 469 -2.30 11.07 7.99
N ASP A 470 -3.16 11.68 8.79
CA ASP A 470 -4.10 10.99 9.71
C ASP A 470 -5.22 10.24 8.99
N TYR A 471 -5.44 10.50 7.70
CA TYR A 471 -6.26 9.62 6.86
C TYR A 471 -5.74 8.17 6.88
N SER A 472 -4.42 7.97 6.95
CA SER A 472 -3.83 6.63 7.03
C SER A 472 -4.20 5.86 8.30
N TRP A 473 -4.63 6.54 9.37
CA TRP A 473 -4.99 5.91 10.66
C TRP A 473 -6.29 5.12 10.58
N ILE A 474 -7.22 5.52 9.70
CA ILE A 474 -8.47 4.78 9.42
C ILE A 474 -8.16 3.31 9.09
N PHE A 475 -7.12 3.07 8.28
CA PHE A 475 -6.78 1.72 7.84
C PHE A 475 -6.14 0.87 8.95
N VAL A 476 -5.50 1.51 9.93
CA VAL A 476 -5.00 0.83 11.13
C VAL A 476 -6.17 0.38 11.98
N HIS A 477 -7.18 1.24 12.17
CA HIS A 477 -8.40 0.92 12.92
C HIS A 477 -9.14 -0.26 12.29
N PHE A 478 -9.38 -0.20 10.97
CA PHE A 478 -10.05 -1.28 10.25
C PHE A 478 -9.25 -2.59 10.28
N MET A 479 -7.92 -2.52 10.17
CA MET A 479 -7.09 -3.73 10.25
C MET A 479 -7.16 -4.35 11.65
N GLU A 480 -7.13 -3.55 12.72
CA GLU A 480 -7.32 -4.03 14.09
C GLU A 480 -8.71 -4.67 14.27
N GLU A 481 -9.77 -4.05 13.73
CA GLU A 481 -11.13 -4.60 13.80
C GLU A 481 -11.20 -5.98 13.12
N PHE A 482 -10.59 -6.15 11.95
CA PHE A 482 -10.45 -7.47 11.33
C PHE A 482 -9.65 -8.44 12.19
N CYS A 483 -8.57 -8.02 12.85
CA CYS A 483 -7.82 -8.87 13.78
C CYS A 483 -8.71 -9.32 14.93
N ARG A 484 -9.55 -8.44 15.47
CA ARG A 484 -10.48 -8.73 16.58
C ARG A 484 -11.59 -9.71 16.21
N THR A 485 -11.92 -9.86 14.93
CA THR A 485 -12.81 -10.95 14.48
C THR A 485 -12.17 -12.35 14.60
N THR A 486 -10.89 -12.41 14.96
CA THR A 486 -10.15 -13.64 15.28
C THR A 486 -9.76 -13.64 16.76
N THR A 487 -9.10 -14.70 17.25
CA THR A 487 -8.65 -14.83 18.66
C THR A 487 -7.47 -13.91 19.04
N MET A 488 -7.19 -12.86 18.26
CA MET A 488 -6.03 -11.98 18.44
C MET A 488 -6.21 -10.87 19.48
N GLU A 489 -7.43 -10.57 19.93
CA GLU A 489 -7.72 -9.45 20.85
C GLU A 489 -6.80 -9.42 22.08
N GLN A 490 -6.47 -10.59 22.64
CA GLN A 490 -5.63 -10.73 23.82
C GLN A 490 -4.18 -10.25 23.63
N TYR A 491 -3.72 -10.04 22.39
CA TYR A 491 -2.34 -9.62 22.09
C TYR A 491 -2.18 -8.11 21.90
N PHE A 492 -3.29 -7.38 21.84
CA PHE A 492 -3.29 -5.92 21.84
C PHE A 492 -3.28 -5.41 23.29
N ASN A 493 -2.38 -4.50 23.61
CA ASN A 493 -2.34 -3.82 24.92
C ASN A 493 -2.86 -2.38 24.86
N LEU A 494 -3.02 -1.83 23.66
CA LEU A 494 -3.62 -0.52 23.38
C LEU A 494 -4.55 -0.69 22.18
N LYS A 495 -5.73 -0.06 22.21
CA LYS A 495 -6.54 0.05 21.00
C LYS A 495 -5.89 1.05 20.06
N THR A 496 -6.00 0.79 18.76
CA THR A 496 -5.45 1.70 17.76
C THR A 496 -6.20 3.03 17.77
N GLU A 497 -7.52 3.03 17.97
CA GLU A 497 -8.34 4.24 18.16
C GLU A 497 -7.90 5.12 19.34
N ASP A 498 -7.38 4.51 20.42
CA ASP A 498 -6.88 5.26 21.58
C ASP A 498 -5.50 5.88 21.30
N LYS A 499 -4.69 5.22 20.48
CA LYS A 499 -3.31 5.64 20.15
C LYS A 499 -3.24 6.60 18.96
N TYR A 500 -4.14 6.44 18.00
CA TYR A 500 -4.24 7.20 16.75
C TYR A 500 -5.65 7.79 16.60
N PRO A 501 -6.08 8.66 17.53
CA PRO A 501 -7.47 9.06 17.62
C PRO A 501 -7.93 9.88 16.40
N ILE A 502 -9.11 9.52 15.89
CA ILE A 502 -9.87 10.32 14.91
C ILE A 502 -11.11 10.87 15.61
N ALA A 503 -11.24 12.20 15.64
CA ALA A 503 -12.40 12.84 16.27
C ALA A 503 -13.69 12.51 15.49
N LYS A 504 -14.69 11.94 16.17
CA LYS A 504 -15.93 11.45 15.55
C LYS A 504 -16.74 12.55 14.86
N ASP A 505 -16.74 13.75 15.41
CA ASP A 505 -17.43 14.93 14.86
C ASP A 505 -16.62 15.67 13.79
N SER A 506 -15.41 15.19 13.46
CA SER A 506 -14.56 15.77 12.43
C SER A 506 -14.90 15.29 11.02
N PHE A 507 -14.32 15.95 10.01
CA PHE A 507 -14.40 15.48 8.63
C PHE A 507 -13.92 14.03 8.48
N LEU A 508 -12.77 13.69 9.06
CA LEU A 508 -12.23 12.33 8.99
C LEU A 508 -13.08 11.31 9.75
N GLY A 509 -13.68 11.69 10.89
CA GLY A 509 -14.60 10.79 11.61
C GLY A 509 -15.81 10.39 10.75
N ASN A 510 -16.35 11.35 9.99
CA ASN A 510 -17.41 11.04 9.03
C ASN A 510 -16.92 10.19 7.84
N VAL A 511 -15.70 10.44 7.34
CA VAL A 511 -15.09 9.59 6.28
C VAL A 511 -14.91 8.17 6.79
N GLU A 512 -14.37 8.00 8.00
CA GLU A 512 -14.17 6.72 8.66
C GLU A 512 -15.48 5.96 8.81
N GLU A 513 -16.54 6.59 9.30
CA GLU A 513 -17.86 5.94 9.43
C GLU A 513 -18.38 5.42 8.07
N GLN A 514 -18.24 6.20 7.01
CA GLN A 514 -18.75 5.81 5.69
C GLN A 514 -17.88 4.74 5.03
N LEU A 515 -16.56 4.80 5.21
CA LEU A 515 -15.66 3.74 4.75
C LEU A 515 -15.86 2.46 5.57
N HIS A 516 -16.19 2.55 6.86
CA HIS A 516 -16.51 1.39 7.69
C HIS A 516 -17.68 0.60 7.11
N ARG A 517 -18.77 1.28 6.72
CA ARG A 517 -19.90 0.65 6.01
C ARG A 517 -19.49 -0.03 4.70
N TYR A 518 -18.54 0.54 3.96
CA TYR A 518 -17.99 -0.12 2.75
C TYR A 518 -17.15 -1.35 3.08
N VAL A 519 -16.40 -1.32 4.18
CA VAL A 519 -15.48 -2.41 4.55
C VAL A 519 -16.22 -3.58 5.18
N PHE A 520 -17.12 -3.31 6.12
CA PHE A 520 -17.73 -4.31 7.00
C PHE A 520 -19.22 -4.58 6.73
N GLU A 521 -19.89 -3.73 5.93
CA GLU A 521 -21.30 -3.87 5.57
C GLU A 521 -21.47 -3.94 4.03
N ASP A 522 -22.67 -3.60 3.54
CA ASP A 522 -23.03 -3.60 2.12
C ASP A 522 -22.74 -2.25 1.42
N GLY A 523 -21.84 -1.44 1.97
CA GLY A 523 -21.43 -0.17 1.37
C GLY A 523 -20.72 -0.36 0.02
N LYS A 524 -20.82 0.65 -0.85
CA LYS A 524 -20.18 0.63 -2.18
C LYS A 524 -18.79 1.22 -2.15
N GLU A 525 -17.92 0.68 -3.00
CA GLU A 525 -16.60 1.25 -3.25
C GLU A 525 -16.70 2.70 -3.73
N TRP A 526 -15.82 3.56 -3.23
CA TRP A 526 -15.79 4.98 -3.59
C TRP A 526 -15.09 5.19 -4.93
N GLU A 527 -15.78 5.83 -5.86
CA GLU A 527 -15.26 6.17 -7.19
C GLU A 527 -15.26 7.68 -7.40
N PHE A 528 -14.12 8.25 -7.75
CA PHE A 528 -14.05 9.68 -8.08
C PHE A 528 -14.68 9.95 -9.45
N LYS A 529 -15.47 11.02 -9.53
CA LYS A 529 -16.03 11.53 -10.78
C LYS A 529 -15.74 13.01 -10.93
N SER A 530 -15.26 13.42 -12.10
CA SER A 530 -15.04 14.84 -12.40
C SER A 530 -16.36 15.61 -12.46
N ASP A 531 -16.30 16.93 -12.28
CA ASP A 531 -17.48 17.79 -12.38
C ASP A 531 -18.16 17.67 -13.75
N ALA A 532 -17.37 17.51 -14.81
CA ALA A 532 -17.86 17.28 -16.16
C ALA A 532 -18.55 15.90 -16.31
N GLN A 533 -18.06 14.86 -15.62
CA GLN A 533 -18.75 13.56 -15.60
C GLN A 533 -20.07 13.65 -14.83
N LEU A 534 -20.08 14.29 -13.65
CA LEU A 534 -21.29 14.46 -12.85
C LEU A 534 -22.35 15.31 -13.57
N ALA A 535 -21.93 16.37 -14.28
CA ALA A 535 -22.84 17.19 -15.08
C ALA A 535 -23.50 16.37 -16.20
N ARG A 536 -22.72 15.53 -16.91
CA ARG A 536 -23.25 14.62 -17.94
C ARG A 536 -24.23 13.61 -17.35
N GLU A 537 -23.88 12.98 -16.23
CA GLU A 537 -24.78 12.02 -15.56
C GLU A 537 -26.08 12.67 -15.07
N ARG A 538 -26.04 13.94 -14.63
CA ARG A 538 -27.25 14.70 -14.25
C ARG A 538 -28.12 14.96 -15.47
N GLU A 539 -27.53 15.41 -16.57
CA GLU A 539 -28.25 15.65 -17.83
C GLU A 539 -28.88 14.36 -18.38
N GLU A 540 -28.17 13.23 -18.30
CA GLU A 540 -28.69 11.92 -18.70
C GLU A 540 -29.84 11.44 -17.81
N ARG A 541 -29.76 11.66 -16.49
CA ARG A 541 -30.87 11.36 -15.56
C ARG A 541 -32.08 12.22 -15.84
N GLU A 542 -31.91 13.52 -16.03
CA GLU A 542 -33.01 14.43 -16.38
C GLU A 542 -33.70 13.99 -17.68
N LYS A 543 -32.92 13.59 -18.69
CA LYS A 543 -33.46 13.01 -19.94
C LYS A 543 -34.23 11.71 -19.70
N LEU A 544 -33.76 10.85 -18.80
CA LEU A 544 -34.42 9.59 -18.47
C LEU A 544 -35.72 9.83 -17.71
N ASP A 545 -35.73 10.75 -16.75
CA ASP A 545 -36.92 11.12 -15.97
C ASP A 545 -38.02 11.72 -16.87
N VAL A 546 -37.63 12.55 -17.85
CA VAL A 546 -38.56 13.05 -18.87
C VAL A 546 -39.15 11.90 -19.67
N LYS A 547 -38.33 10.94 -20.13
CA LYS A 547 -38.80 9.77 -20.88
C LYS A 547 -39.70 8.86 -20.03
N LEU A 548 -39.41 8.68 -18.75
CA LEU A 548 -40.21 7.87 -17.85
C LEU A 548 -41.60 8.50 -17.66
N LYS A 549 -41.66 9.81 -17.43
CA LYS A 549 -42.93 10.56 -17.33
C LYS A 549 -43.74 10.53 -18.64
N GLU A 550 -43.07 10.53 -19.79
CA GLU A 550 -43.72 10.36 -21.09
C GLU A 550 -44.25 8.93 -21.28
N PHE A 551 -43.49 7.92 -20.85
CA PHE A 551 -43.91 6.52 -20.90
C PHE A 551 -45.12 6.26 -19.99
N GLU A 552 -45.07 6.71 -18.73
CA GLU A 552 -46.19 6.63 -17.78
C GLU A 552 -47.45 7.30 -18.34
N ARG A 553 -47.31 8.49 -18.95
CA ARG A 553 -48.43 9.18 -19.61
C ARG A 553 -48.98 8.39 -20.80
N ASN A 554 -48.11 7.76 -21.59
CA ASN A 554 -48.54 6.96 -22.74
C ASN A 554 -49.21 5.65 -22.30
N GLU A 555 -48.74 4.99 -21.23
CA GLU A 555 -49.43 3.85 -20.63
C GLU A 555 -50.80 4.23 -20.06
N GLU A 556 -50.92 5.38 -19.40
CA GLU A 556 -52.23 5.89 -18.98
C GLU A 556 -53.16 6.06 -20.20
N ILE A 557 -52.71 6.71 -21.27
CA ILE A 557 -53.50 6.91 -22.49
C ILE A 557 -53.87 5.58 -23.18
N GLU A 558 -52.96 4.59 -23.22
CA GLU A 558 -53.25 3.26 -23.76
C GLU A 558 -54.22 2.46 -22.88
N SER A 559 -54.16 2.63 -21.55
CA SER A 559 -55.11 2.01 -20.62
C SER A 559 -56.54 2.54 -20.82
N TYR A 560 -56.69 3.84 -21.14
CA TYR A 560 -57.97 4.47 -21.48
C TYR A 560 -58.51 4.03 -22.85
N ASN A 561 -57.64 3.62 -23.78
CA ASN A 561 -58.01 3.28 -25.16
C ASN A 561 -58.11 1.77 -25.43
N LYS A 562 -58.02 0.90 -24.41
CA LYS A 562 -58.27 -0.55 -24.61
C LYS A 562 -59.73 -0.79 -25.00
N PRO A 563 -60.03 -1.34 -26.19
CA PRO A 563 -61.37 -1.76 -26.53
C PRO A 563 -61.75 -2.94 -25.63
N SER A 564 -62.80 -2.75 -24.81
CA SER A 564 -63.46 -3.84 -24.10
C SER A 564 -64.18 -4.71 -25.13
N TYR A 565 -63.69 -5.92 -25.37
CA TYR A 565 -64.42 -6.93 -26.13
C TYR A 565 -65.21 -7.79 -25.15
N ASP A 566 -66.53 -7.59 -25.13
CA ASP A 566 -67.47 -8.46 -24.44
C ASP A 566 -67.75 -9.68 -25.32
N ASN A 567 -67.35 -10.87 -24.86
CA ASN A 567 -67.45 -12.13 -25.61
C ASN A 567 -68.73 -12.92 -25.31
N LEU A 568 -69.86 -12.24 -25.02
CA LEU A 568 -71.15 -12.92 -24.86
C LEU A 568 -72.30 -12.24 -25.63
N ASN A 569 -72.48 -12.76 -26.84
CA ASN A 569 -73.75 -13.05 -27.53
C ASN A 569 -74.40 -11.97 -28.44
N PRO A 570 -74.76 -12.33 -29.71
CA PRO A 570 -75.20 -11.41 -30.74
C PRO A 570 -76.73 -11.42 -30.92
N MET A 571 -77.42 -10.31 -30.62
CA MET A 571 -78.47 -9.71 -31.46
C MET A 571 -79.07 -8.49 -30.75
N ASP A 572 -79.26 -7.43 -31.54
CA ASP A 572 -80.15 -6.29 -31.33
C ASP A 572 -79.67 -5.10 -30.49
N TYR A 573 -78.87 -4.29 -31.18
CA TYR A 573 -78.55 -2.88 -30.95
C TYR A 573 -79.77 -1.95 -31.12
N ARG A 574 -79.96 -0.97 -30.21
CA ARG A 574 -80.04 0.48 -30.53
C ARG A 574 -80.10 1.36 -29.25
N PRO A 575 -79.62 2.62 -29.34
CA PRO A 575 -79.02 3.36 -28.23
C PRO A 575 -80.02 4.24 -27.46
N THR A 576 -79.77 4.42 -26.17
CA THR A 576 -80.44 5.45 -25.36
C THR A 576 -79.41 6.29 -24.61
N ILE A 577 -79.34 7.56 -25.03
CA ILE A 577 -78.69 8.64 -24.28
C ILE A 577 -79.64 8.97 -23.13
N ASP A 578 -79.30 8.56 -21.91
CA ASP A 578 -79.97 9.08 -20.72
C ASP A 578 -79.07 10.04 -19.97
N LYS A 579 -79.42 11.32 -20.15
CA LYS A 579 -79.03 12.46 -19.33
C LYS A 579 -79.66 12.33 -17.94
N ILE A 580 -78.82 12.47 -16.92
CA ILE A 580 -79.05 13.18 -15.64
C ILE A 580 -80.16 12.65 -14.72
N ILE A 581 -79.78 12.12 -13.55
CA ILE A 581 -80.39 12.45 -12.24
C ILE A 581 -79.27 12.40 -11.15
N PRO A 582 -79.40 13.01 -9.96
CA PRO A 582 -78.56 14.11 -9.51
C PRO A 582 -77.67 13.79 -8.29
N LYS A 583 -76.74 14.71 -8.03
CA LYS A 583 -75.83 14.77 -6.87
C LYS A 583 -76.46 14.30 -5.56
N ILE A 584 -75.95 13.21 -5.02
CA ILE A 584 -75.95 12.96 -3.57
C ILE A 584 -74.62 13.49 -3.04
N LYS A 585 -74.71 14.46 -2.12
CA LYS A 585 -73.59 14.96 -1.33
C LYS A 585 -73.01 13.79 -0.54
N ILE A 586 -71.81 13.37 -0.91
CA ILE A 586 -70.91 12.67 0.00
C ILE A 586 -70.04 13.80 0.59
N GLU A 587 -70.16 14.02 1.89
CA GLU A 587 -69.18 14.85 2.60
C GLU A 587 -67.80 14.24 2.34
N PRO A 588 -66.82 15.01 1.84
CA PRO A 588 -65.47 14.51 1.77
C PRO A 588 -65.01 14.34 3.22
N THR A 589 -64.99 13.12 3.73
CA THR A 589 -63.96 12.75 4.70
C THR A 589 -62.66 12.97 3.96
N GLU A 590 -62.00 14.10 4.21
CA GLU A 590 -60.62 14.31 3.83
C GLU A 590 -59.86 13.05 4.30
N PRO A 591 -59.33 12.21 3.42
CA PRO A 591 -58.14 11.49 3.83
C PRO A 591 -57.14 12.60 4.10
N GLU A 592 -56.76 12.79 5.36
CA GLU A 592 -55.56 13.56 5.66
C GLU A 592 -54.52 13.11 4.64
N PRO A 593 -53.90 14.02 3.88
CA PRO A 593 -52.78 13.63 3.08
C PRO A 593 -51.80 13.05 4.09
N THR A 594 -51.67 11.72 4.12
CA THR A 594 -50.41 11.11 4.50
C THR A 594 -49.43 11.68 3.51
N LEU A 595 -48.88 12.84 3.88
CA LEU A 595 -47.53 13.24 3.58
C LEU A 595 -46.73 11.97 3.87
N LEU A 596 -46.53 11.18 2.82
CA LEU A 596 -45.29 10.45 2.70
C LEU A 596 -44.27 11.57 2.77
N GLU A 597 -43.73 11.77 3.97
CA GLU A 597 -42.53 12.57 4.14
C GLU A 597 -41.61 12.05 3.06
N GLU A 598 -41.32 12.91 2.09
CA GLU A 598 -40.18 12.72 1.23
C GLU A 598 -39.02 12.56 2.20
N VAL A 599 -38.59 11.31 2.41
CA VAL A 599 -37.40 11.03 3.19
C VAL A 599 -36.27 11.52 2.32
N ILE A 600 -36.01 12.82 2.39
CA ILE A 600 -34.78 13.43 1.92
C ILE A 600 -33.72 12.92 2.88
N VAL A 601 -33.25 11.69 2.64
CA VAL A 601 -31.98 11.25 3.19
C VAL A 601 -30.97 12.23 2.62
N TYR A 602 -30.48 13.16 3.44
CA TYR A 602 -29.25 13.89 3.14
C TYR A 602 -28.13 12.85 3.08
N GLY A 603 -28.02 12.16 1.94
CA GLY A 603 -26.97 11.19 1.70
C GLY A 603 -25.63 11.88 1.86
N TYR A 604 -24.73 11.26 2.60
CA TYR A 604 -23.34 11.71 2.67
C TYR A 604 -22.79 11.91 1.25
N ASP A 605 -22.32 13.11 0.94
CA ASP A 605 -21.79 13.43 -0.39
C ASP A 605 -20.36 12.89 -0.52
N VAL A 606 -20.26 11.64 -0.96
CA VAL A 606 -19.00 10.93 -1.24
C VAL A 606 -18.11 11.73 -2.19
N GLN A 607 -18.69 12.41 -3.19
CA GLN A 607 -17.89 13.16 -4.17
C GLN A 607 -17.29 14.41 -3.51
N LYS A 608 -18.04 15.11 -2.65
CA LYS A 608 -17.49 16.22 -1.86
C LYS A 608 -16.39 15.73 -0.91
N ALA A 609 -16.59 14.59 -0.26
CA ALA A 609 -15.58 13.99 0.60
C ALA A 609 -14.29 13.62 -0.16
N LEU A 610 -14.39 12.99 -1.33
CA LEU A 610 -13.25 12.65 -2.18
C LEU A 610 -12.44 13.89 -2.61
N ARG A 611 -13.12 14.99 -2.94
CA ARG A 611 -12.45 16.26 -3.26
C ARG A 611 -11.68 16.82 -2.07
N THR A 612 -12.26 16.79 -0.87
CA THR A 612 -11.59 17.23 0.36
C THR A 612 -10.42 16.30 0.71
N LEU A 613 -10.58 14.99 0.57
CA LEU A 613 -9.49 14.02 0.76
C LEU A 613 -8.32 14.34 -0.18
N ARG A 614 -8.56 14.51 -1.49
CA ARG A 614 -7.47 14.78 -2.44
C ARG A 614 -6.74 16.10 -2.21
N HIS A 615 -7.43 17.14 -1.74
CA HIS A 615 -6.77 18.42 -1.43
C HIS A 615 -5.98 18.36 -0.12
N ASP A 616 -6.56 17.82 0.95
CA ASP A 616 -6.07 18.07 2.31
C ASP A 616 -5.45 16.83 2.99
N TYR A 617 -5.63 15.62 2.43
CA TYR A 617 -5.20 14.35 3.05
C TYR A 617 -4.42 13.41 2.12
N CYS A 618 -4.71 13.40 0.82
CA CYS A 618 -4.00 12.54 -0.12
C CYS A 618 -2.80 13.24 -0.76
N HIS A 619 -1.70 12.51 -0.81
CA HIS A 619 -0.44 12.95 -1.37
C HIS A 619 -0.36 12.70 -2.88
N TRP A 620 0.60 13.33 -3.53
CA TRP A 620 0.95 13.06 -4.92
C TRP A 620 2.22 12.19 -5.01
N SER A 621 2.14 11.05 -5.71
CA SER A 621 3.18 10.02 -5.60
C SER A 621 4.26 10.05 -6.69
N SER A 622 4.03 10.65 -7.86
CA SER A 622 4.95 10.54 -9.02
C SER A 622 5.74 11.83 -9.31
N THR A 623 6.98 11.69 -9.78
CA THR A 623 7.84 12.81 -10.24
C THR A 623 8.68 12.39 -11.46
N ARG A 624 9.00 13.36 -12.33
CA ARG A 624 9.89 13.20 -13.50
C ARG A 624 11.37 13.41 -13.18
N ASP A 625 11.67 13.91 -11.99
CA ASP A 625 13.03 14.20 -11.50
C ASP A 625 13.85 12.94 -11.22
N TRP A 626 13.18 11.81 -10.97
CA TRP A 626 13.84 10.64 -10.40
C TRP A 626 13.53 9.33 -11.11
N PHE A 627 14.55 8.47 -11.18
CA PHE A 627 14.46 7.15 -11.78
C PHE A 627 13.51 6.25 -10.97
N GLY A 628 12.52 5.67 -11.64
CA GLY A 628 11.56 4.73 -11.04
C GLY A 628 10.39 5.38 -10.27
N MET A 629 10.31 6.71 -10.27
CA MET A 629 9.16 7.48 -9.73
C MET A 629 8.30 8.10 -10.85
N ASP A 630 8.58 7.73 -12.09
CA ASP A 630 7.85 8.22 -13.26
C ASP A 630 6.34 7.94 -13.15
N PRO A 631 5.50 8.88 -13.62
CA PRO A 631 4.07 8.66 -13.68
C PRO A 631 3.73 7.53 -14.66
N ASN A 632 2.70 6.77 -14.28
CA ASN A 632 2.08 5.72 -15.05
C ASN A 632 1.45 6.31 -16.32
N GLY A 633 1.60 5.61 -17.44
CA GLY A 633 1.39 6.14 -18.77
C GLY A 633 2.68 6.72 -19.35
N GLY A 634 3.27 5.99 -20.30
CA GLY A 634 4.55 6.32 -20.92
C GLY A 634 4.61 7.72 -21.56
N PHE A 635 5.83 8.08 -21.98
CA PHE A 635 6.30 9.36 -22.54
C PHE A 635 5.40 10.06 -23.59
N PHE A 636 4.35 9.42 -24.10
CA PHE A 636 3.46 9.91 -25.16
C PHE A 636 1.96 9.66 -24.92
N SER A 637 1.54 9.29 -23.70
CA SER A 637 0.15 8.89 -23.45
C SER A 637 -0.75 10.02 -22.94
N SER A 638 -2.01 10.04 -23.37
CA SER A 638 -3.02 11.00 -22.91
C SER A 638 -3.42 10.72 -21.46
N PRO A 639 -3.59 11.74 -20.59
CA PRO A 639 -3.79 11.53 -19.16
C PRO A 639 -5.10 10.84 -18.77
N THR A 640 -6.10 10.78 -19.67
CA THR A 640 -7.40 10.18 -19.36
C THR A 640 -7.47 8.68 -19.64
N GLU A 641 -6.58 8.13 -20.48
CA GLU A 641 -6.66 6.71 -20.86
C GLU A 641 -5.56 5.82 -20.24
N ASN A 642 -4.42 6.38 -19.83
CA ASN A 642 -3.23 5.58 -19.48
C ASN A 642 -2.63 5.80 -18.08
N ARG A 643 -3.27 6.57 -17.18
CA ARG A 643 -2.79 6.73 -15.78
C ARG A 643 -3.49 5.82 -14.77
N LYS A 644 -4.15 4.76 -15.24
CA LYS A 644 -4.74 3.76 -14.35
C LYS A 644 -3.62 2.89 -13.81
N ARG A 645 -3.57 2.72 -12.49
CA ARG A 645 -2.62 1.83 -11.81
C ARG A 645 -2.53 0.48 -12.53
N GLU A 646 -1.31 0.02 -12.77
CA GLU A 646 -1.06 -1.32 -13.34
C GLU A 646 -1.28 -2.40 -12.26
N PHE A 647 -1.63 -3.60 -12.71
CA PHE A 647 -1.99 -4.73 -11.85
C PHE A 647 -1.24 -5.99 -12.30
N HIS A 648 -0.69 -6.72 -11.33
CA HIS A 648 -0.16 -8.08 -11.48
C HIS A 648 -1.10 -9.13 -10.87
#